data_AF-M4DKX9-F1
#
_entry.id   AF-M4DKX9-F1
#
_cell.length_a   1.000
_cell.length_b   1.000
_cell.length_c   1.000
_cell.angle_alpha   90.00
_cell.angle_beta   90.00
_cell.angle_gamma   90.00
#
_symmetry.space_group_name_H-M   'P 1'
#
loop_
_entity.id
_entity.type
_entity.pdbx_description
1 polymer ?
#
loop_
_entity_poly.entity_id
_entity_poly.type
_entity_poly.pdbx_seq_one_letter_code
_entity_poly.pdbx_strand_id
1 'polypeptide(L)'
;MASRPGLLTDWPWTPLGSFKYLVLVPLVIDSIYSYAAMRDHEKLLVMALMVWRIVHSQVWISFSRYRTAKGTKRIVNKSIEFDQVDRERTWDDQIIFNTLVAYLAKVYLIGTDTLPFWRLDGLVLVALLHAGPAEFIYYWFHRALHHHFLYSRYHSHHHSSIVTEPITSVVHPFAEHIAYSLILVMPLVTTFLCGTVSIISIALYITYIDFMNNLGHCNFELIPRFFFSIFPPLKFLCYTPSKVVSVVALCFERRRNDGDDAQEKKSGGSRLACLGFDVIQSRRRSLWLDGSLRREDRAVKNGEVFVGGLSVFELRRREGIHIEIILKRLADTQSAPTETIIMEAIPSPVIVFETNLVPKDNSLASSHSPEHGSPFSNQIDYNEQDDGDGFMSDATANLTMSRGGRFHSLHHTQFRTNYSLFMPMYDYIYGTNDKCSDSLYETSLEQDEEKPDAIYLTHLTSLDSIYHLRLGSASLSSHPLSSRCYLLLMRPFTLMLSFILTFLSFRSFAFERNRFRDLTLHSHLLPKFSSHYKSQKQKESINKMIETAILEAEKNGVRVMSLGLLNQACNMHQLGEELNGYGEVYVRKHPKLKIRIVDGSSLAAQVVIHSIPVGIKEVLFRGQITKVARAIVRSLCQNGIKVMVLREEEHCMLAEFLGGHCMENLILTTNHSPMIWLVGDSLSNEEQKMAEEGTHFLPFSQFPPTELRKDCFYHTTPAMIIPDSAQNIDSCENWLGRRVMSAWRVSGIVHALEGWEEHECGLDVPMVNPHRAWEAALRHGFQPLVLPFL
;
A
#
# COMPACT_ATOMS: atom_id res chain seq x y z
N MET A 1 10.21 -17.61 -8.60
CA MET A 1 11.42 -17.63 -9.47
C MET A 1 10.99 -17.40 -10.92
N ALA A 2 11.93 -17.35 -11.87
CA ALA A 2 11.61 -17.39 -13.30
C ALA A 2 10.94 -18.72 -13.70
N SER A 3 10.15 -18.73 -14.77
CA SER A 3 9.33 -19.90 -15.16
C SER A 3 10.14 -21.15 -15.55
N ARG A 4 11.37 -20.98 -16.02
CA ARG A 4 12.32 -22.04 -16.38
C ARG A 4 13.74 -21.55 -16.07
N PRO A 5 14.23 -21.61 -14.81
CA PRO A 5 15.48 -20.98 -14.38
C PRO A 5 16.67 -21.20 -15.32
N GLY A 6 17.40 -20.12 -15.61
CA GLY A 6 18.66 -20.15 -16.36
C GLY A 6 19.90 -20.36 -15.46
N LEU A 7 21.08 -20.37 -16.08
CA LEU A 7 22.36 -20.35 -15.35
C LEU A 7 22.47 -19.05 -14.54
N LEU A 8 22.98 -19.13 -13.31
CA LEU A 8 23.08 -17.99 -12.39
C LEU A 8 21.72 -17.27 -12.17
N THR A 9 20.62 -18.03 -12.04
CA THR A 9 19.33 -17.46 -11.62
C THR A 9 19.37 -16.97 -10.16
N ASP A 10 19.87 -17.82 -9.26
CA ASP A 10 19.94 -17.52 -7.83
C ASP A 10 21.19 -16.71 -7.46
N TRP A 11 21.06 -15.89 -6.41
CA TRP A 11 22.17 -15.15 -5.82
C TRP A 11 23.16 -16.09 -5.11
N PRO A 12 24.46 -15.77 -5.06
CA PRO A 12 25.46 -16.63 -4.40
C PRO A 12 25.19 -16.91 -2.91
N TRP A 13 24.45 -16.01 -2.24
CA TRP A 13 24.05 -16.11 -0.83
C TRP A 13 22.60 -16.55 -0.62
N THR A 14 21.86 -16.99 -1.65
CA THR A 14 20.51 -17.58 -1.47
C THR A 14 20.50 -18.67 -0.37
N PRO A 15 21.49 -19.59 -0.27
CA PRO A 15 21.55 -20.58 0.82
C PRO A 15 21.69 -20.00 2.23
N LEU A 16 22.15 -18.74 2.38
CA LEU A 16 22.26 -18.07 3.68
C LEU A 16 20.93 -17.47 4.14
N GLY A 17 19.97 -17.26 3.23
CA GLY A 17 18.69 -16.62 3.53
C GLY A 17 18.86 -15.28 4.27
N SER A 18 18.32 -15.19 5.49
CA SER A 18 18.44 -13.98 6.32
C SER A 18 19.87 -13.68 6.82
N PHE A 19 20.80 -14.64 6.74
CA PHE A 19 22.21 -14.45 7.13
C PHE A 19 23.07 -13.83 6.01
N LYS A 20 22.51 -13.49 4.84
CA LYS A 20 23.25 -12.88 3.72
C LYS A 20 24.08 -11.65 4.09
N TYR A 21 23.66 -10.87 5.08
CA TYR A 21 24.40 -9.70 5.57
C TYR A 21 25.78 -10.02 6.17
N LEU A 22 26.06 -11.29 6.51
CA LEU A 22 27.39 -11.73 6.94
C LEU A 22 28.47 -11.51 5.86
N VAL A 23 28.08 -11.48 4.58
CA VAL A 23 28.96 -11.15 3.44
C VAL A 23 29.58 -9.74 3.59
N LEU A 24 28.88 -8.81 4.26
CA LEU A 24 29.34 -7.44 4.46
C LEU A 24 30.24 -7.25 5.69
N VAL A 25 30.26 -8.21 6.63
CA VAL A 25 30.98 -8.06 7.90
C VAL A 25 32.49 -7.80 7.72
N PRO A 26 33.22 -8.51 6.84
CA PRO A 26 34.64 -8.20 6.60
C PRO A 26 34.85 -6.78 6.05
N LEU A 27 33.96 -6.32 5.16
CA LEU A 27 34.03 -4.99 4.55
C LEU A 27 33.76 -3.88 5.59
N VAL A 28 32.83 -4.09 6.52
CA VAL A 28 32.60 -3.18 7.66
C VAL A 28 33.85 -3.09 8.52
N ILE A 29 34.42 -4.23 8.92
CA ILE A 29 35.58 -4.30 9.81
C ILE A 29 36.81 -3.62 9.17
N ASP A 30 37.14 -3.96 7.92
CA ASP A 30 38.29 -3.35 7.24
C ASP A 30 38.07 -1.87 6.90
N SER A 31 36.83 -1.43 6.63
CA SER A 31 36.51 0.01 6.50
C SER A 31 36.78 0.78 7.79
N ILE A 32 36.32 0.26 8.94
CA ILE A 32 36.51 0.89 10.25
C ILE A 32 38.00 0.88 10.61
N TYR A 33 38.70 -0.24 10.39
CA TYR A 33 40.14 -0.35 10.64
C TYR A 33 40.94 0.62 9.75
N SER A 34 40.66 0.66 8.44
CA SER A 34 41.32 1.57 7.50
C SER A 34 41.08 3.04 7.86
N TYR A 35 39.87 3.41 8.27
CA TYR A 35 39.56 4.75 8.78
C TYR A 35 40.32 5.08 10.07
N ALA A 36 40.40 4.13 11.01
CA ALA A 36 41.04 4.35 12.31
C ALA A 36 42.58 4.40 12.23
N ALA A 37 43.18 3.49 11.46
CA ALA A 37 44.64 3.31 11.37
C ALA A 37 45.28 4.14 10.23
N MET A 38 44.65 4.17 9.04
CA MET A 38 45.21 4.80 7.84
C MET A 38 44.54 6.13 7.46
N ARG A 39 43.46 6.51 8.14
CA ARG A 39 42.59 7.66 7.77
C ARG A 39 42.00 7.57 6.35
N ASP A 40 41.87 6.36 5.80
CA ASP A 40 41.15 6.15 4.53
C ASP A 40 39.64 6.37 4.75
N HIS A 41 39.11 7.43 4.15
CA HIS A 41 37.71 7.80 4.20
C HIS A 41 36.86 7.15 3.10
N GLU A 42 37.47 6.64 2.02
CA GLU A 42 36.74 6.20 0.83
C GLU A 42 36.08 4.84 1.03
N LYS A 43 36.77 3.88 1.69
CA LYS A 43 36.15 2.60 2.09
C LYS A 43 34.93 2.84 2.99
N LEU A 44 35.06 3.72 3.98
CA LEU A 44 33.95 4.10 4.86
C LEU A 44 32.82 4.79 4.08
N LEU A 45 33.14 5.57 3.05
CA LEU A 45 32.15 6.20 2.18
C LEU A 45 31.39 5.19 1.32
N VAL A 46 32.03 4.12 0.84
CA VAL A 46 31.33 3.01 0.15
C VAL A 46 30.30 2.38 1.09
N MET A 47 30.63 2.19 2.37
CA MET A 47 29.69 1.68 3.38
C MET A 47 28.59 2.70 3.74
N ALA A 48 28.91 4.00 3.80
CA ALA A 48 27.92 5.06 4.01
C ALA A 48 26.94 5.15 2.82
N LEU A 49 27.43 4.99 1.59
CA LEU A 49 26.61 4.96 0.38
C LEU A 49 25.71 3.72 0.37
N MET A 50 26.21 2.54 0.77
CA MET A 50 25.39 1.34 0.97
C MET A 50 24.19 1.60 1.89
N VAL A 51 24.45 2.20 3.07
CA VAL A 51 23.40 2.55 4.04
C VAL A 51 22.43 3.59 3.46
N TRP A 52 22.93 4.60 2.75
CA TRP A 52 22.10 5.57 2.04
C TRP A 52 21.13 4.90 1.05
N ARG A 53 21.61 3.97 0.21
CA ARG A 53 20.77 3.25 -0.76
C ARG A 53 19.65 2.45 -0.07
N ILE A 54 19.95 1.78 1.04
CA ILE A 54 18.96 1.03 1.84
C ILE A 54 17.90 1.99 2.41
N VAL A 55 18.33 3.09 3.05
CA VAL A 55 17.43 4.09 3.65
C VAL A 55 16.57 4.77 2.58
N HIS A 56 17.18 5.16 1.46
CA HIS A 56 16.49 5.78 0.33
C HIS A 56 15.39 4.87 -0.22
N SER A 57 15.71 3.61 -0.54
CA SER A 57 14.72 2.64 -1.02
C SER A 57 13.62 2.37 0.01
N GLN A 58 13.95 2.24 1.30
CA GLN A 58 12.95 2.07 2.36
C GLN A 58 12.01 3.27 2.47
N VAL A 59 12.50 4.51 2.35
CA VAL A 59 11.65 5.72 2.31
C VAL A 59 10.67 5.67 1.12
N TRP A 60 11.13 5.25 -0.06
CA TRP A 60 10.27 5.08 -1.23
C TRP A 60 9.20 4.00 -1.04
N ILE A 61 9.55 2.83 -0.48
CA ILE A 61 8.58 1.77 -0.14
C ILE A 61 7.52 2.31 0.81
N SER A 62 7.94 2.92 1.93
CA SER A 62 7.03 3.49 2.94
C SER A 62 6.09 4.54 2.34
N PHE A 63 6.61 5.42 1.48
CA PHE A 63 5.81 6.45 0.80
C PHE A 63 4.83 5.83 -0.22
N SER A 64 5.27 4.87 -1.03
CA SER A 64 4.42 4.19 -2.02
C SER A 64 3.27 3.42 -1.36
N ARG A 65 3.56 2.70 -0.29
CA ARG A 65 2.55 1.98 0.48
C ARG A 65 1.58 2.92 1.20
N TYR A 66 2.04 4.07 1.67
CA TYR A 66 1.16 5.11 2.23
C TYR A 66 0.21 5.69 1.19
N ARG A 67 0.72 6.03 -0.01
CA ARG A 67 -0.10 6.48 -1.15
C ARG A 67 -1.13 5.41 -1.56
N THR A 68 -0.73 4.13 -1.53
CA THR A 68 -1.60 2.98 -1.82
C THR A 68 -2.67 2.77 -0.76
N ALA A 69 -2.33 2.89 0.53
CA ALA A 69 -3.27 2.79 1.65
C ALA A 69 -4.30 3.92 1.64
N LYS A 70 -3.92 5.14 1.25
CA LYS A 70 -4.88 6.24 1.03
C LYS A 70 -5.79 6.02 -0.20
N GLY A 71 -5.46 5.09 -1.09
CA GLY A 71 -6.29 4.70 -2.24
C GLY A 71 -6.27 5.64 -3.45
N THR A 72 -5.56 6.76 -3.38
CA THR A 72 -5.71 7.91 -4.30
C THR A 72 -4.84 7.81 -5.56
N LYS A 73 -5.39 8.11 -6.74
CA LYS A 73 -4.64 8.32 -8.01
C LYS A 73 -3.65 7.18 -8.33
N ARG A 74 -4.11 5.93 -8.18
CA ARG A 74 -3.34 4.72 -8.46
C ARG A 74 -3.34 4.38 -9.95
N ILE A 75 -2.34 3.65 -10.41
CA ILE A 75 -2.20 3.29 -11.83
C ILE A 75 -2.85 1.92 -12.10
N VAL A 76 -2.52 0.92 -11.28
CA VAL A 76 -3.07 -0.43 -11.31
C VAL A 76 -3.95 -0.62 -10.07
N ASN A 77 -5.26 -0.75 -10.28
CA ASN A 77 -6.25 -1.03 -9.22
C ASN A 77 -6.40 -2.55 -8.97
N LYS A 78 -5.29 -3.24 -8.73
CA LYS A 78 -5.23 -4.66 -8.31
C LYS A 78 -4.67 -4.75 -6.89
N SER A 79 -4.80 -5.91 -6.27
CA SER A 79 -4.20 -6.18 -4.95
C SER A 79 -2.73 -6.57 -5.05
N ILE A 80 -1.97 -6.22 -4.00
CA ILE A 80 -0.67 -6.81 -3.73
C ILE A 80 -0.93 -8.05 -2.88
N GLU A 81 -0.60 -9.23 -3.42
CA GLU A 81 -0.75 -10.51 -2.74
C GLU A 81 0.58 -10.96 -2.10
N PHE A 82 0.49 -11.86 -1.13
CA PHE A 82 1.64 -12.36 -0.36
C PHE A 82 2.75 -12.96 -1.26
N ASP A 83 2.37 -13.61 -2.36
CA ASP A 83 3.29 -14.14 -3.37
C ASP A 83 4.13 -13.07 -4.07
N GLN A 84 3.66 -11.82 -4.14
CA GLN A 84 4.47 -10.71 -4.64
C GLN A 84 5.41 -10.21 -3.53
N VAL A 85 4.89 -9.99 -2.31
CA VAL A 85 5.70 -9.51 -1.17
C VAL A 85 6.85 -10.46 -0.83
N ASP A 86 6.62 -11.77 -0.85
CA ASP A 86 7.66 -12.76 -0.53
C ASP A 86 8.72 -12.88 -1.64
N ARG A 87 8.35 -12.56 -2.88
CA ARG A 87 9.23 -12.51 -4.07
C ARG A 87 10.13 -11.28 -4.05
N GLU A 88 9.55 -10.13 -3.70
CA GLU A 88 10.25 -8.84 -3.65
C GLU A 88 11.05 -8.66 -2.36
N ARG A 89 10.91 -9.59 -1.41
CA ARG A 89 11.56 -9.59 -0.09
C ARG A 89 13.08 -9.36 -0.13
N THR A 90 13.76 -9.79 -1.19
CA THR A 90 15.23 -9.75 -1.29
C THR A 90 15.76 -8.63 -2.20
N TRP A 91 14.96 -7.59 -2.45
CA TRP A 91 15.31 -6.38 -3.22
C TRP A 91 16.68 -5.74 -2.88
N ASP A 92 17.18 -5.95 -1.67
CA ASP A 92 18.45 -5.45 -1.15
C ASP A 92 19.67 -6.29 -1.56
N ASP A 93 19.49 -7.47 -2.18
CA ASP A 93 20.58 -8.30 -2.72
C ASP A 93 21.47 -7.52 -3.69
N GLN A 94 20.86 -6.70 -4.54
CA GLN A 94 21.58 -5.81 -5.44
C GLN A 94 22.48 -4.82 -4.72
N ILE A 95 22.09 -4.36 -3.52
CA ILE A 95 22.87 -3.39 -2.75
C ILE A 95 24.10 -4.10 -2.18
N ILE A 96 23.92 -5.30 -1.63
CA ILE A 96 25.02 -6.15 -1.15
C ILE A 96 26.03 -6.41 -2.29
N PHE A 97 25.53 -6.80 -3.47
CA PHE A 97 26.35 -7.04 -4.66
C PHE A 97 27.13 -5.81 -5.13
N ASN A 98 26.42 -4.71 -5.39
CA ASN A 98 27.03 -3.49 -5.93
C ASN A 98 28.00 -2.85 -4.92
N THR A 99 27.74 -2.97 -3.62
CA THR A 99 28.69 -2.57 -2.58
C THR A 99 29.94 -3.45 -2.58
N LEU A 100 29.81 -4.78 -2.70
CA LEU A 100 30.97 -5.68 -2.81
C LEU A 100 31.82 -5.33 -4.04
N VAL A 101 31.20 -5.11 -5.21
CA VAL A 101 31.91 -4.71 -6.43
C VAL A 101 32.62 -3.36 -6.27
N ALA A 102 31.92 -2.34 -5.75
CA ALA A 102 32.51 -1.01 -5.51
C ALA A 102 33.68 -1.06 -4.50
N TYR A 103 33.56 -1.91 -3.48
CA TYR A 103 34.59 -2.11 -2.47
C TYR A 103 35.84 -2.77 -3.06
N LEU A 104 35.66 -3.85 -3.83
CA LEU A 104 36.76 -4.52 -4.53
C LEU A 104 37.42 -3.58 -5.56
N ALA A 105 36.65 -2.73 -6.25
CA ALA A 105 37.20 -1.71 -7.13
C ALA A 105 38.06 -0.68 -6.36
N LYS A 106 37.62 -0.21 -5.18
CA LYS A 106 38.46 0.66 -4.32
C LYS A 106 39.74 -0.05 -3.91
N VAL A 107 39.67 -1.31 -3.46
CA VAL A 107 40.86 -2.05 -2.99
C VAL A 107 41.86 -2.37 -4.11
N TYR A 108 41.39 -2.84 -5.27
CA TYR A 108 42.26 -3.42 -6.31
C TYR A 108 42.48 -2.56 -7.55
N LEU A 109 41.60 -1.58 -7.84
CA LEU A 109 41.74 -0.73 -9.04
C LEU A 109 42.17 0.71 -8.70
N ILE A 110 41.65 1.26 -7.59
CA ILE A 110 42.00 2.62 -7.12
C ILE A 110 43.16 2.56 -6.12
N GLY A 111 43.19 1.54 -5.25
CA GLY A 111 44.26 1.37 -4.26
C GLY A 111 44.35 2.57 -3.31
N THR A 112 45.56 3.14 -3.20
CA THR A 112 45.84 4.32 -2.35
C THR A 112 45.50 5.65 -3.00
N ASP A 113 45.16 5.68 -4.28
CA ASP A 113 44.79 6.94 -4.94
C ASP A 113 43.51 7.49 -4.33
N THR A 114 43.43 8.82 -4.24
CA THR A 114 42.26 9.52 -3.70
C THR A 114 41.51 10.19 -4.83
N LEU A 115 40.20 9.97 -4.89
CA LEU A 115 39.35 10.59 -5.89
C LEU A 115 39.12 12.06 -5.52
N PRO A 116 39.10 12.98 -6.50
CA PRO A 116 38.74 14.37 -6.23
C PRO A 116 37.31 14.43 -5.70
N PHE A 117 37.06 15.28 -4.71
CA PHE A 117 35.75 15.36 -4.07
C PHE A 117 34.65 15.77 -5.07
N TRP A 118 34.92 16.78 -5.91
CA TRP A 118 33.98 17.34 -6.88
C TRP A 118 34.64 17.63 -8.23
N ARG A 119 33.97 17.25 -9.33
CA ARG A 119 34.33 17.60 -10.71
C ARG A 119 33.07 17.79 -11.57
N LEU A 120 32.89 18.99 -12.11
CA LEU A 120 31.74 19.32 -12.96
C LEU A 120 31.84 18.68 -14.36
N ASP A 121 33.04 18.63 -14.93
CA ASP A 121 33.30 18.00 -16.23
C ASP A 121 32.99 16.49 -16.20
N GLY A 122 33.40 15.80 -15.14
CA GLY A 122 33.02 14.41 -14.88
C GLY A 122 31.52 14.23 -14.70
N LEU A 123 30.85 15.09 -13.92
CA LEU A 123 29.40 15.01 -13.71
C LEU A 123 28.61 15.19 -15.03
N VAL A 124 29.00 16.16 -15.87
CA VAL A 124 28.40 16.36 -17.20
C VAL A 124 28.67 15.16 -18.11
N LEU A 125 29.89 14.61 -18.10
CA LEU A 125 30.24 13.45 -18.92
C LEU A 125 29.47 12.19 -18.49
N VAL A 126 29.31 11.92 -17.19
CA VAL A 126 28.45 10.84 -16.68
C VAL A 126 27.01 11.00 -17.17
N ALA A 127 26.43 12.21 -17.09
CA ALA A 127 25.06 12.46 -17.53
C ALA A 127 24.87 12.22 -19.05
N LEU A 128 25.83 12.65 -19.88
CA LEU A 128 25.80 12.42 -21.33
C LEU A 128 25.98 10.94 -21.70
N LEU A 129 26.91 10.25 -21.03
CA LEU A 129 27.16 8.82 -21.23
C LEU A 129 25.98 7.95 -20.79
N HIS A 130 25.25 8.37 -19.76
CA HIS A 130 24.01 7.73 -19.35
C HIS A 130 22.91 7.95 -20.40
N ALA A 131 22.61 9.21 -20.71
CA ALA A 131 21.52 9.60 -21.61
C ALA A 131 21.63 9.06 -23.05
N GLY A 132 22.85 8.84 -23.54
CA GLY A 132 23.11 8.24 -24.84
C GLY A 132 23.46 6.74 -24.73
N PRO A 133 24.76 6.39 -24.62
CA PRO A 133 25.22 5.00 -24.64
C PRO A 133 24.51 4.04 -23.66
N ALA A 134 24.32 4.41 -22.39
CA ALA A 134 23.78 3.46 -21.40
C ALA A 134 22.30 3.14 -21.67
N GLU A 135 21.47 4.16 -21.88
CA GLU A 135 20.05 4.01 -22.26
C GLU A 135 19.88 3.23 -23.57
N PHE A 136 20.72 3.50 -24.59
CA PHE A 136 20.68 2.76 -25.86
C PHE A 136 20.99 1.27 -25.69
N ILE A 137 22.04 0.93 -24.94
CA ILE A 137 22.42 -0.46 -24.68
C ILE A 137 21.34 -1.15 -23.82
N TYR A 138 20.81 -0.45 -22.81
CA TYR A 138 19.71 -0.96 -21.99
C TYR A 138 18.48 -1.29 -22.85
N TYR A 139 18.01 -0.37 -23.70
CA TYR A 139 16.83 -0.57 -24.54
C TYR A 139 16.92 -1.87 -25.35
N TRP A 140 18.06 -2.11 -26.00
CA TRP A 140 18.26 -3.32 -26.81
C TRP A 140 18.43 -4.59 -25.98
N PHE A 141 19.11 -4.51 -24.82
CA PHE A 141 19.24 -5.64 -23.90
C PHE A 141 17.88 -6.04 -23.30
N HIS A 142 17.11 -5.07 -22.82
CA HIS A 142 15.78 -5.26 -22.29
C HIS A 142 14.81 -5.82 -23.34
N ARG A 143 14.81 -5.25 -24.56
CA ARG A 143 14.05 -5.81 -25.69
C ARG A 143 14.47 -7.24 -26.06
N ALA A 144 15.74 -7.61 -25.90
CA ALA A 144 16.21 -8.97 -26.09
C ALA A 144 15.75 -9.93 -24.97
N LEU A 145 15.68 -9.47 -23.72
CA LEU A 145 15.15 -10.24 -22.59
C LEU A 145 13.68 -10.65 -22.79
N HIS A 146 12.91 -9.88 -23.56
CA HIS A 146 11.53 -10.24 -23.97
C HIS A 146 11.44 -11.29 -25.08
N HIS A 147 12.57 -11.73 -25.64
CA HIS A 147 12.58 -12.92 -26.48
C HIS A 147 12.29 -14.17 -25.63
N HIS A 148 11.35 -15.01 -26.08
CA HIS A 148 10.76 -16.13 -25.31
C HIS A 148 11.77 -16.99 -24.52
N PHE A 149 12.95 -17.25 -25.10
CA PHE A 149 14.01 -18.03 -24.47
C PHE A 149 14.61 -17.35 -23.24
N LEU A 150 14.89 -16.04 -23.33
CA LEU A 150 15.47 -15.25 -22.24
C LEU A 150 14.39 -14.87 -21.22
N TYR A 151 13.18 -14.54 -21.68
CA TYR A 151 12.06 -14.19 -20.81
C TYR A 151 11.74 -15.32 -19.83
N SER A 152 11.55 -16.53 -20.34
CA SER A 152 11.23 -17.69 -19.49
C SER A 152 12.32 -18.01 -18.45
N ARG A 153 13.58 -17.66 -18.72
CA ARG A 153 14.76 -17.94 -17.88
C ARG A 153 15.13 -16.88 -16.87
N TYR A 154 14.96 -15.61 -17.23
CA TYR A 154 15.44 -14.47 -16.46
C TYR A 154 14.31 -13.49 -16.18
N HIS A 155 13.76 -12.88 -17.22
CA HIS A 155 12.92 -11.68 -17.07
C HIS A 155 11.46 -11.96 -16.63
N SER A 156 10.97 -13.20 -16.75
CA SER A 156 9.64 -13.61 -16.26
C SER A 156 9.48 -13.53 -14.73
N HIS A 157 10.59 -13.50 -13.99
CA HIS A 157 10.55 -13.28 -12.54
C HIS A 157 10.12 -11.85 -12.20
N HIS A 158 10.71 -10.86 -12.88
CA HIS A 158 10.38 -9.43 -12.75
C HIS A 158 8.92 -9.15 -13.14
N HIS A 159 8.49 -9.66 -14.30
CA HIS A 159 7.11 -9.51 -14.80
C HIS A 159 6.02 -10.17 -13.95
N SER A 160 6.38 -11.06 -13.02
CA SER A 160 5.40 -11.65 -12.11
C SER A 160 4.95 -10.71 -10.99
N SER A 161 5.60 -9.56 -10.82
CA SER A 161 5.14 -8.45 -9.97
C SER A 161 4.25 -7.50 -10.77
N ILE A 162 2.94 -7.75 -10.78
CA ILE A 162 1.97 -7.01 -11.62
C ILE A 162 1.63 -5.63 -11.00
N VAL A 163 1.63 -5.52 -9.68
CA VAL A 163 1.38 -4.25 -8.98
C VAL A 163 2.72 -3.71 -8.52
N THR A 164 3.41 -2.98 -9.39
CA THR A 164 4.78 -2.54 -9.14
C THR A 164 4.88 -1.73 -7.85
N GLU A 165 5.84 -2.09 -7.01
CA GLU A 165 6.36 -1.30 -5.90
C GLU A 165 7.74 -0.72 -6.30
N PRO A 166 8.26 0.33 -5.63
CA PRO A 166 9.57 0.91 -5.95
C PRO A 166 10.69 -0.13 -6.10
N ILE A 167 10.66 -1.17 -5.26
CA ILE A 167 11.61 -2.27 -5.24
C ILE A 167 11.46 -3.29 -6.37
N THR A 168 10.31 -3.36 -7.05
CA THR A 168 10.14 -4.23 -8.23
C THR A 168 11.23 -3.93 -9.28
N SER A 169 11.67 -2.67 -9.36
CA SER A 169 12.77 -2.19 -10.22
C SER A 169 14.09 -2.94 -10.10
N VAL A 170 14.33 -3.66 -9.00
CA VAL A 170 15.60 -4.36 -8.74
C VAL A 170 15.44 -5.86 -8.47
N VAL A 171 14.21 -6.39 -8.47
CA VAL A 171 13.92 -7.81 -8.18
C VAL A 171 14.09 -8.65 -9.45
N HIS A 172 15.36 -8.93 -9.76
CA HIS A 172 15.80 -9.67 -10.94
C HIS A 172 16.67 -10.87 -10.55
N PRO A 173 16.70 -11.94 -11.37
CA PRO A 173 17.68 -13.02 -11.20
C PRO A 173 19.13 -12.51 -11.32
N PHE A 174 20.06 -13.21 -10.68
CA PHE A 174 21.43 -12.74 -10.50
C PHE A 174 22.16 -12.45 -11.82
N ALA A 175 22.04 -13.33 -12.83
CA ALA A 175 22.62 -13.14 -14.17
C ALA A 175 22.14 -11.86 -14.87
N GLU A 176 20.84 -11.58 -14.79
CA GLU A 176 20.23 -10.39 -15.37
C GLU A 176 20.68 -9.14 -14.61
N HIS A 177 20.81 -9.24 -13.29
CA HIS A 177 21.29 -8.13 -12.47
C HIS A 177 22.78 -7.80 -12.70
N ILE A 178 23.64 -8.78 -12.98
CA ILE A 178 25.01 -8.55 -13.43
C ILE A 178 25.01 -7.73 -14.73
N ALA A 179 24.19 -8.11 -15.71
CA ALA A 179 24.11 -7.41 -16.99
C ALA A 179 23.66 -5.95 -16.82
N TYR A 180 22.61 -5.69 -16.04
CA TYR A 180 22.21 -4.31 -15.74
C TYR A 180 23.27 -3.53 -14.97
N SER A 181 23.96 -4.16 -14.00
CA SER A 181 25.05 -3.50 -13.25
C SER A 181 26.20 -3.09 -14.18
N LEU A 182 26.56 -3.93 -15.17
CA LEU A 182 27.59 -3.62 -16.17
C LEU A 182 27.17 -2.45 -17.10
N ILE A 183 25.92 -2.42 -17.55
CA ILE A 183 25.38 -1.34 -18.38
C ILE A 183 25.37 -0.02 -17.59
N LEU A 184 24.92 -0.06 -16.33
CA LEU A 184 24.74 1.12 -15.50
C LEU A 184 26.06 1.66 -14.93
N VAL A 185 27.07 0.83 -14.68
CA VAL A 185 28.39 1.29 -14.21
C VAL A 185 29.25 1.88 -15.33
N MET A 186 28.95 1.59 -16.61
CA MET A 186 29.74 2.03 -17.76
C MET A 186 30.05 3.55 -17.75
N PRO A 187 29.10 4.49 -17.49
CA PRO A 187 29.42 5.91 -17.38
C PRO A 187 30.47 6.25 -16.29
N LEU A 188 30.46 5.54 -15.15
CA LEU A 188 31.46 5.72 -14.09
C LEU A 188 32.83 5.14 -14.51
N VAL A 189 32.85 3.99 -15.18
CA VAL A 189 34.10 3.39 -15.70
C VAL A 189 34.73 4.30 -16.75
N THR A 190 33.95 4.82 -17.70
CA THR A 190 34.47 5.75 -18.72
C THR A 190 35.00 7.05 -18.08
N THR A 191 34.29 7.65 -17.13
CA THR A 191 34.78 8.87 -16.46
C THR A 191 36.00 8.65 -15.56
N PHE A 192 36.15 7.45 -14.98
CA PHE A 192 37.38 7.02 -14.30
C PHE A 192 38.54 6.92 -15.30
N LEU A 193 38.36 6.23 -16.42
CA LEU A 193 39.38 6.10 -17.48
C LEU A 193 39.75 7.45 -18.12
N CYS A 194 38.82 8.40 -18.19
CA CYS A 194 39.08 9.77 -18.63
C CYS A 194 39.69 10.69 -17.54
N GLY A 195 39.92 10.20 -16.30
CA GLY A 195 40.47 10.99 -15.20
C GLY A 195 39.55 12.13 -14.72
N THR A 196 38.24 12.03 -14.97
CA THR A 196 37.24 13.07 -14.65
C THR A 196 36.28 12.68 -13.53
N VAL A 197 36.24 11.40 -13.12
CA VAL A 197 35.37 10.95 -12.03
C VAL A 197 35.70 11.66 -10.71
N SER A 198 34.68 11.86 -9.90
CA SER A 198 34.76 12.45 -8.55
C SER A 198 33.84 11.73 -7.58
N ILE A 199 34.15 11.83 -6.28
CA ILE A 199 33.37 11.24 -5.20
C ILE A 199 31.88 11.63 -5.30
N ILE A 200 31.60 12.93 -5.47
CA ILE A 200 30.22 13.42 -5.58
C ILE A 200 29.56 12.96 -6.88
N SER A 201 30.27 12.86 -8.01
CA SER A 201 29.67 12.32 -9.24
C SER A 201 29.24 10.86 -9.12
N ILE A 202 29.99 10.03 -8.38
CA ILE A 202 29.61 8.63 -8.10
C ILE A 202 28.36 8.59 -7.22
N ALA A 203 28.35 9.34 -6.11
CA ALA A 203 27.25 9.36 -5.16
C ALA A 203 25.94 9.91 -5.77
N LEU A 204 26.02 11.02 -6.54
CA LEU A 204 24.87 11.60 -7.24
C LEU A 204 24.34 10.68 -8.32
N TYR A 205 25.21 10.06 -9.13
CA TYR A 205 24.77 9.17 -10.20
C TYR A 205 24.08 7.91 -9.65
N ILE A 206 24.66 7.24 -8.64
CA ILE A 206 24.04 6.07 -8.00
C ILE A 206 22.70 6.45 -7.36
N THR A 207 22.63 7.60 -6.68
CA THR A 207 21.37 8.12 -6.11
C THR A 207 20.34 8.43 -7.19
N TYR A 208 20.76 8.96 -8.34
CA TYR A 208 19.88 9.22 -9.50
C TYR A 208 19.32 7.91 -10.09
N ILE A 209 20.16 6.89 -10.29
CA ILE A 209 19.70 5.56 -10.75
C ILE A 209 18.65 5.00 -9.79
N ASP A 210 18.93 4.97 -8.48
CA ASP A 210 17.98 4.45 -7.48
C ASP A 210 16.70 5.29 -7.40
N PHE A 211 16.80 6.62 -7.49
CA PHE A 211 15.65 7.54 -7.49
C PHE A 211 14.74 7.29 -8.69
N MET A 212 15.31 7.22 -9.89
CA MET A 212 14.55 7.03 -11.11
C MET A 212 13.89 5.65 -11.15
N ASN A 213 14.64 4.59 -10.83
CA ASN A 213 14.10 3.22 -10.69
C ASN A 213 12.90 3.16 -9.73
N ASN A 214 13.06 3.70 -8.52
CA ASN A 214 12.00 3.72 -7.51
C ASN A 214 10.78 4.52 -7.97
N LEU A 215 10.99 5.69 -8.59
CA LEU A 215 9.93 6.54 -9.11
C LEU A 215 9.12 5.86 -10.22
N GLY A 216 9.79 5.21 -11.18
CA GLY A 216 9.13 4.55 -12.32
C GLY A 216 8.38 3.27 -12.00
N HIS A 217 8.58 2.70 -10.81
CA HIS A 217 7.87 1.51 -10.33
C HIS A 217 6.86 1.84 -9.22
N CYS A 218 6.68 3.11 -8.88
CA CYS A 218 5.57 3.53 -8.00
C CYS A 218 4.22 3.30 -8.69
N ASN A 219 3.26 2.67 -8.00
CA ASN A 219 1.87 2.54 -8.49
C ASN A 219 1.06 3.87 -8.44
N PHE A 220 1.74 5.02 -8.50
CA PHE A 220 1.18 6.37 -8.47
C PHE A 220 2.19 7.35 -9.08
N GLU A 221 1.74 8.55 -9.45
CA GLU A 221 2.61 9.59 -10.01
C GLU A 221 3.06 10.62 -8.98
N LEU A 222 4.30 11.12 -9.12
CA LEU A 222 4.88 12.15 -8.25
C LEU A 222 5.15 13.50 -8.94
N ILE A 223 5.58 13.52 -10.20
CA ILE A 223 6.07 14.76 -10.84
C ILE A 223 4.90 15.63 -11.33
N PRO A 224 4.82 16.94 -11.04
CA PRO A 224 3.76 17.82 -11.56
C PRO A 224 3.75 18.00 -13.08
N ARG A 225 2.55 18.13 -13.68
CA ARG A 225 2.31 18.30 -15.13
C ARG A 225 3.11 19.45 -15.72
N PHE A 226 3.20 20.54 -14.97
CA PHE A 226 3.76 21.83 -15.38
C PHE A 226 5.23 21.75 -15.81
N PHE A 227 6.04 20.83 -15.27
CA PHE A 227 7.43 20.65 -15.69
C PHE A 227 7.55 20.34 -17.19
N PHE A 228 6.67 19.50 -17.71
CA PHE A 228 6.62 19.18 -19.13
C PHE A 228 6.03 20.32 -19.95
N SER A 229 5.05 21.05 -19.40
CA SER A 229 4.50 22.26 -20.03
C SER A 229 5.56 23.35 -20.25
N ILE A 230 6.52 23.52 -19.32
CA ILE A 230 7.66 24.44 -19.48
C ILE A 230 8.63 23.91 -20.54
N PHE A 231 9.01 22.64 -20.45
CA PHE A 231 10.01 22.04 -21.35
C PHE A 231 9.47 20.77 -22.03
N PRO A 232 8.72 20.91 -23.15
CA PRO A 232 8.11 19.78 -23.85
C PRO A 232 9.07 18.64 -24.24
N PRO A 233 10.34 18.89 -24.63
CA PRO A 233 11.31 17.83 -24.93
C PRO A 233 11.65 16.92 -23.75
N LEU A 234 11.38 17.34 -22.50
CA LEU A 234 11.60 16.53 -21.30
C LEU A 234 10.94 15.14 -21.41
N LYS A 235 9.87 15.02 -22.20
CA LYS A 235 9.15 13.75 -22.42
C LYS A 235 9.93 12.63 -23.08
N PHE A 236 11.03 12.95 -23.73
CA PHE A 236 11.91 11.96 -24.34
C PHE A 236 13.09 11.60 -23.43
N LEU A 237 13.44 12.50 -22.50
CA LEU A 237 14.61 12.43 -21.62
C LEU A 237 14.28 12.01 -20.18
N CYS A 238 12.99 11.91 -19.85
CA CYS A 238 12.53 11.40 -18.56
C CYS A 238 11.17 10.76 -18.78
N TYR A 239 11.05 9.48 -18.42
CA TYR A 239 9.86 8.63 -18.58
C TYR A 239 8.65 9.00 -17.70
N THR A 240 8.57 10.25 -17.27
CA THR A 240 7.49 10.81 -16.45
C THR A 240 6.57 11.85 -17.14
N PRO A 241 6.27 11.85 -18.46
CA PRO A 241 5.76 13.06 -19.11
C PRO A 241 4.26 13.32 -19.22
N SER A 242 3.89 14.58 -19.07
CA SER A 242 2.60 15.13 -19.52
C SER A 242 2.54 15.27 -21.05
N LYS A 243 1.33 15.21 -21.62
CA LYS A 243 1.04 15.90 -22.89
C LYS A 243 1.40 17.38 -22.76
N VAL A 244 2.18 17.89 -23.69
CA VAL A 244 2.05 19.28 -24.16
C VAL A 244 1.46 19.21 -25.55
N VAL A 245 0.38 19.95 -25.77
CA VAL A 245 -0.13 20.23 -27.12
C VAL A 245 0.81 21.27 -27.75
N SER A 246 1.99 20.82 -28.17
CA SER A 246 2.91 21.65 -28.94
C SER A 246 2.41 21.72 -30.38
N VAL A 247 1.79 22.85 -30.72
CA VAL A 247 1.31 23.20 -32.08
C VAL A 247 2.38 22.99 -33.17
N VAL A 248 3.66 22.98 -32.80
CA VAL A 248 4.81 22.70 -33.66
C VAL A 248 4.85 21.27 -34.23
N ALA A 249 4.31 20.26 -33.53
CA ALA A 249 4.35 18.87 -33.99
C ALA A 249 3.45 18.62 -35.22
N LEU A 250 2.32 19.33 -35.33
CA LEU A 250 1.42 19.27 -36.48
C LEU A 250 2.09 19.70 -37.79
N CYS A 251 3.18 20.49 -37.75
CA CYS A 251 3.95 20.85 -38.94
C CYS A 251 4.81 19.71 -39.50
N PHE A 252 5.09 18.66 -38.71
CA PHE A 252 5.85 17.49 -39.16
C PHE A 252 4.95 16.35 -39.63
N GLU A 253 3.82 16.10 -38.98
CA GLU A 253 2.85 15.09 -39.43
C GLU A 253 2.07 15.54 -40.67
N ARG A 254 1.76 16.84 -40.81
CA ARG A 254 1.13 17.36 -42.04
C ARG A 254 2.03 17.21 -43.27
N ARG A 255 3.35 17.37 -43.13
CA ARG A 255 4.33 17.10 -44.21
C ARG A 255 4.46 15.62 -44.57
N ARG A 256 3.95 14.68 -43.76
CA ARG A 256 3.93 13.25 -44.08
C ARG A 256 2.67 12.85 -44.83
N ASN A 257 1.52 13.41 -44.45
CA ASN A 257 0.25 13.13 -45.11
C ASN A 257 0.05 13.91 -46.42
N ASP A 258 0.66 15.10 -46.57
CA ASP A 258 0.68 15.84 -47.85
C ASP A 258 1.69 15.24 -48.87
N GLY A 259 2.29 14.07 -48.58
CA GLY A 259 3.35 13.44 -49.38
C GLY A 259 2.91 12.36 -50.37
N ASP A 260 1.72 11.77 -50.19
CA ASP A 260 1.24 10.63 -50.99
C ASP A 260 0.19 11.00 -52.07
N ASP A 261 -0.25 12.27 -52.14
CA ASP A 261 -1.29 12.76 -53.07
C ASP A 261 -0.78 13.91 -53.99
N ALA A 262 0.27 13.64 -54.78
CA ALA A 262 0.77 14.60 -55.78
C ALA A 262 1.50 13.95 -56.97
N GLN A 263 0.85 13.06 -57.71
CA GLN A 263 1.30 12.70 -59.06
C GLN A 263 0.51 13.51 -60.13
N GLU A 264 1.21 13.87 -61.22
CA GLU A 264 0.68 14.46 -62.45
C GLU A 264 0.33 15.98 -62.49
N LYS A 265 1.34 16.82 -62.79
CA LYS A 265 1.37 17.63 -64.03
C LYS A 265 2.72 18.31 -64.31
N LYS A 266 3.09 18.34 -65.60
CA LYS A 266 4.30 19.02 -66.13
C LYS A 266 4.02 20.52 -66.35
N SER A 267 4.98 21.40 -66.02
CA SER A 267 5.74 22.19 -67.03
C SER A 267 6.46 23.42 -66.43
N GLY A 268 7.72 23.61 -66.84
CA GLY A 268 8.35 24.92 -67.09
C GLY A 268 8.64 25.89 -65.93
N GLY A 269 9.86 26.43 -65.90
CA GLY A 269 10.17 27.70 -65.22
C GLY A 269 11.28 27.63 -64.18
N SER A 270 12.47 28.10 -64.54
CA SER A 270 13.64 28.20 -63.66
C SER A 270 13.69 29.51 -62.88
N ARG A 271 14.19 29.46 -61.62
CA ARG A 271 15.13 30.46 -61.04
C ARG A 271 15.63 30.07 -59.64
N LEU A 272 16.89 30.43 -59.37
CA LEU A 272 17.55 30.39 -58.06
C LEU A 272 16.94 31.42 -57.09
N ALA A 273 16.99 31.13 -55.78
CA ALA A 273 17.59 32.03 -54.79
C ALA A 273 17.87 31.30 -53.46
N CYS A 274 19.00 31.61 -52.82
CA CYS A 274 19.38 31.10 -51.50
C CYS A 274 18.62 31.83 -50.38
N LEU A 275 18.43 31.16 -49.23
CA LEU A 275 18.13 31.83 -47.97
C LEU A 275 19.29 31.63 -46.99
N GLY A 276 20.07 32.70 -46.80
CA GLY A 276 21.01 32.82 -45.70
C GLY A 276 20.31 33.29 -44.42
N PHE A 277 20.96 33.06 -43.29
CA PHE A 277 20.63 33.72 -42.03
C PHE A 277 20.87 35.23 -42.16
N ASP A 278 20.08 36.05 -41.45
CA ASP A 278 20.67 37.21 -40.79
C ASP A 278 19.93 37.67 -39.53
N VAL A 279 20.69 38.29 -38.63
CA VAL A 279 20.27 38.76 -37.30
C VAL A 279 20.25 40.28 -37.31
N ILE A 280 19.18 40.92 -36.82
CA ILE A 280 19.19 42.37 -36.57
C ILE A 280 18.64 42.71 -35.17
N GLN A 281 19.41 43.53 -34.46
CA GLN A 281 19.11 44.17 -33.17
C GLN A 281 19.08 45.71 -33.36
N SER A 282 18.76 46.47 -32.30
CA SER A 282 18.66 47.96 -32.21
C SER A 282 17.24 48.51 -32.46
N ARG A 283 16.75 49.57 -31.79
CA ARG A 283 17.46 50.74 -31.21
C ARG A 283 16.67 51.43 -30.07
N ARG A 284 17.36 52.14 -29.16
CA ARG A 284 16.80 52.91 -28.01
C ARG A 284 16.44 54.37 -28.34
N ARG A 285 15.45 54.95 -27.62
CA ARG A 285 15.34 56.30 -26.98
C ARG A 285 13.86 56.61 -26.66
N SER A 286 13.41 57.40 -25.66
CA SER A 286 13.99 58.02 -24.44
C SER A 286 12.87 58.78 -23.65
N LEU A 287 13.15 59.28 -22.43
CA LEU A 287 12.35 60.16 -21.51
C LEU A 287 11.58 59.39 -20.41
N TRP A 288 11.97 59.42 -19.12
CA TRP A 288 12.02 60.51 -18.09
C TRP A 288 10.62 60.85 -17.51
N LEU A 289 10.39 61.06 -16.20
CA LEU A 289 11.05 60.64 -14.93
C LEU A 289 10.09 61.01 -13.74
N ASP A 290 10.20 60.29 -12.61
CA ASP A 290 9.74 60.66 -11.23
C ASP A 290 8.23 60.77 -10.91
N GLY A 291 7.86 60.66 -9.63
CA GLY A 291 6.47 60.86 -9.16
C GLY A 291 6.04 60.11 -7.88
N SER A 292 6.66 60.44 -6.74
CA SER A 292 6.39 59.90 -5.40
C SER A 292 4.96 60.13 -4.82
N LEU A 293 4.64 59.39 -3.74
CA LEU A 293 3.67 59.67 -2.62
C LEU A 293 2.22 59.11 -2.62
N ARG A 294 1.93 58.42 -1.49
CA ARG A 294 0.68 58.38 -0.66
C ARG A 294 -0.60 57.78 -1.26
N ARG A 295 -1.33 56.84 -0.62
CA ARG A 295 -1.87 56.65 0.78
C ARG A 295 -3.32 57.17 0.86
N GLU A 296 -4.20 56.39 1.52
CA GLU A 296 -5.61 56.72 1.86
C GLU A 296 -6.57 56.82 0.65
N ASP A 297 -7.88 56.52 0.74
CA ASP A 297 -8.66 55.69 1.69
C ASP A 297 -9.97 55.22 0.98
N ARG A 298 -10.70 54.32 1.64
CA ARG A 298 -12.14 53.99 1.61
C ARG A 298 -13.17 54.62 0.62
N ALA A 299 -14.25 53.83 0.53
CA ALA A 299 -15.67 54.17 0.30
C ALA A 299 -16.13 54.21 -1.18
N VAL A 300 -17.05 53.35 -1.67
CA VAL A 300 -18.40 52.91 -1.22
C VAL A 300 -19.53 53.75 -1.86
N LYS A 301 -20.58 53.05 -2.34
CA LYS A 301 -21.89 53.55 -2.84
C LYS A 301 -21.88 54.25 -4.20
N ASN A 302 -22.98 54.27 -4.97
CA ASN A 302 -24.11 53.31 -5.14
C ASN A 302 -24.95 53.82 -6.33
N GLY A 303 -25.45 52.92 -7.18
CA GLY A 303 -26.57 53.17 -8.09
C GLY A 303 -26.36 54.27 -9.17
N GLU A 304 -27.32 54.52 -10.05
CA GLU A 304 -28.44 53.68 -10.51
C GLU A 304 -29.03 54.30 -11.80
N VAL A 305 -29.73 53.49 -12.61
CA VAL A 305 -30.78 53.90 -13.57
C VAL A 305 -30.41 54.86 -14.72
N PHE A 306 -30.63 54.42 -15.98
CA PHE A 306 -31.48 55.05 -17.01
C PHE A 306 -31.68 54.01 -18.15
N VAL A 307 -32.77 53.22 -18.14
CA VAL A 307 -34.07 53.43 -18.82
C VAL A 307 -34.04 53.24 -20.36
N GLY A 308 -34.56 52.08 -20.80
CA GLY A 308 -35.76 51.97 -21.64
C GLY A 308 -35.72 52.32 -23.14
N GLY A 309 -36.13 51.38 -24.00
CA GLY A 309 -36.42 51.64 -25.43
C GLY A 309 -36.87 50.41 -26.24
N LEU A 310 -38.18 50.31 -26.51
CA LEU A 310 -38.94 49.31 -27.30
C LEU A 310 -38.30 48.89 -28.66
N SER A 311 -38.37 47.63 -29.14
CA SER A 311 -39.50 46.91 -29.81
C SER A 311 -39.94 47.53 -31.17
N VAL A 312 -40.31 46.85 -32.27
CA VAL A 312 -41.00 45.54 -32.44
C VAL A 312 -41.01 45.07 -33.94
N PHE A 313 -41.08 43.73 -34.18
CA PHE A 313 -41.56 42.93 -35.36
C PHE A 313 -41.07 43.06 -36.83
N GLU A 314 -40.82 41.88 -37.45
CA GLU A 314 -41.36 41.28 -38.71
C GLU A 314 -40.40 40.17 -39.29
N LEU A 315 -40.74 39.18 -40.17
CA LEU A 315 -42.00 38.77 -40.83
C LEU A 315 -42.05 37.21 -41.15
N ARG A 316 -42.77 36.42 -40.34
CA ARG A 316 -43.70 35.30 -40.71
C ARG A 316 -43.44 34.33 -41.93
N ARG A 317 -43.17 33.04 -41.62
CA ARG A 317 -43.87 31.77 -42.05
C ARG A 317 -44.17 31.47 -43.55
N ARG A 318 -43.83 30.24 -44.04
CA ARG A 318 -44.73 29.21 -44.69
C ARG A 318 -43.96 27.98 -45.25
N GLU A 319 -44.31 26.75 -44.83
CA GLU A 319 -45.00 25.65 -45.58
C GLU A 319 -44.08 24.83 -46.53
N GLY A 320 -44.13 23.48 -46.63
CA GLY A 320 -44.83 22.45 -45.83
C GLY A 320 -44.82 21.04 -46.48
N ILE A 321 -45.13 20.01 -45.67
CA ILE A 321 -45.75 18.69 -46.00
C ILE A 321 -45.07 17.74 -47.03
N HIS A 322 -44.57 16.56 -46.62
CA HIS A 322 -45.25 15.24 -46.80
C HIS A 322 -44.51 14.02 -46.21
N ILE A 323 -45.29 13.01 -45.83
CA ILE A 323 -44.89 11.68 -45.36
C ILE A 323 -44.86 10.71 -46.54
N GLU A 324 -43.89 9.79 -46.61
CA GLU A 324 -44.16 8.44 -47.17
C GLU A 324 -43.25 7.35 -46.58
N ILE A 325 -43.84 6.17 -46.33
CA ILE A 325 -43.18 4.94 -45.91
C ILE A 325 -43.10 4.02 -47.12
N ILE A 326 -41.92 3.51 -47.48
CA ILE A 326 -41.80 2.38 -48.42
C ILE A 326 -40.85 1.32 -47.85
N LEU A 327 -41.34 0.07 -47.83
CA LEU A 327 -40.67 -1.12 -47.33
C LEU A 327 -40.68 -2.20 -48.44
N LYS A 328 -39.52 -2.51 -49.02
CA LYS A 328 -39.21 -3.61 -49.97
C LYS A 328 -37.68 -3.76 -49.96
N ARG A 329 -37.00 -4.87 -49.61
CA ARG A 329 -37.20 -6.34 -49.72
C ARG A 329 -36.88 -6.90 -51.12
N LEU A 330 -36.02 -7.94 -51.13
CA LEU A 330 -35.55 -8.80 -52.26
C LEU A 330 -34.44 -8.18 -53.14
N ALA A 331 -33.43 -8.92 -53.63
CA ALA A 331 -33.07 -10.34 -53.43
C ALA A 331 -31.56 -10.62 -53.66
N ASP A 332 -31.19 -11.87 -53.39
CA ASP A 332 -29.90 -12.56 -53.44
C ASP A 332 -29.04 -12.37 -54.71
N THR A 333 -27.71 -12.45 -54.53
CA THR A 333 -26.82 -13.18 -55.45
C THR A 333 -25.73 -13.91 -54.65
N GLN A 334 -25.58 -15.21 -54.90
CA GLN A 334 -24.52 -16.05 -54.34
C GLN A 334 -23.23 -15.95 -55.15
N SER A 335 -22.08 -15.94 -54.48
CA SER A 335 -20.83 -16.53 -55.01
C SER A 335 -19.85 -16.82 -53.88
N ALA A 336 -19.36 -18.06 -53.80
CA ALA A 336 -18.31 -18.53 -52.90
C ALA A 336 -17.27 -19.29 -53.75
N PRO A 337 -16.13 -19.75 -53.18
CA PRO A 337 -15.40 -19.29 -52.00
C PRO A 337 -13.93 -18.90 -52.36
N THR A 338 -13.19 -18.34 -51.39
CA THR A 338 -11.72 -18.39 -51.40
C THR A 338 -11.22 -18.96 -50.08
N GLU A 339 -10.39 -20.00 -50.14
CA GLU A 339 -9.88 -20.73 -48.98
C GLU A 339 -8.97 -19.83 -48.12
N THR A 340 -9.26 -19.74 -46.82
CA THR A 340 -8.33 -19.18 -45.83
C THR A 340 -7.80 -20.30 -44.95
N ILE A 341 -6.48 -20.49 -44.98
CA ILE A 341 -5.80 -21.49 -44.16
C ILE A 341 -5.98 -21.15 -42.68
N ILE A 342 -6.61 -22.04 -41.92
CA ILE A 342 -6.68 -21.95 -40.46
C ILE A 342 -5.34 -22.45 -39.90
N MET A 343 -4.55 -21.56 -39.31
CA MET A 343 -3.54 -21.97 -38.32
C MET A 343 -4.19 -22.01 -36.94
N GLU A 344 -3.98 -23.13 -36.25
CA GLU A 344 -4.61 -23.44 -34.96
C GLU A 344 -4.22 -22.44 -33.86
N ALA A 345 -5.19 -22.05 -33.05
CA ALA A 345 -4.94 -21.35 -31.81
C ALA A 345 -4.36 -22.33 -30.78
N ILE A 346 -3.08 -22.18 -30.45
CA ILE A 346 -2.42 -22.96 -29.39
C ILE A 346 -2.97 -22.49 -28.04
N PRO A 347 -3.61 -23.36 -27.23
CA PRO A 347 -4.10 -22.98 -25.91
C PRO A 347 -2.95 -22.77 -24.92
N SER A 348 -3.10 -21.77 -24.05
CA SER A 348 -2.17 -21.49 -22.96
C SER A 348 -1.98 -22.71 -22.04
N PRO A 349 -0.75 -23.00 -21.57
CA PRO A 349 -0.53 -24.13 -20.68
C PRO A 349 -1.21 -23.90 -19.34
N VAL A 350 -2.12 -24.82 -18.98
CA VAL A 350 -2.70 -24.92 -17.65
C VAL A 350 -1.57 -25.22 -16.65
N ILE A 351 -1.37 -24.32 -15.69
CA ILE A 351 -0.44 -24.57 -14.58
C ILE A 351 -1.12 -25.53 -13.62
N VAL A 352 -0.64 -26.77 -13.60
CA VAL A 352 -1.07 -27.80 -12.65
C VAL A 352 -0.44 -27.49 -11.29
N PHE A 353 -1.26 -27.37 -10.25
CA PHE A 353 -0.79 -27.28 -8.88
C PHE A 353 -0.41 -28.67 -8.36
N GLU A 354 0.89 -28.96 -8.27
CA GLU A 354 1.37 -30.10 -7.47
C GLU A 354 1.49 -29.70 -6.00
N THR A 355 0.46 -30.03 -5.21
CA THR A 355 0.53 -30.02 -3.75
C THR A 355 1.29 -31.25 -3.26
N ASN A 356 2.51 -31.07 -2.76
CA ASN A 356 3.26 -32.15 -2.10
C ASN A 356 2.66 -32.48 -0.72
N LEU A 357 1.64 -33.34 -0.70
CA LEU A 357 1.13 -34.04 0.48
C LEU A 357 1.00 -35.54 0.14
N VAL A 358 1.66 -36.38 0.94
CA VAL A 358 1.84 -37.84 0.74
C VAL A 358 1.72 -38.48 2.13
N PRO A 359 0.95 -39.57 2.32
CA PRO A 359 -0.46 -39.39 2.69
C PRO A 359 -0.90 -40.29 3.86
N LYS A 360 -2.20 -40.30 4.15
CA LYS A 360 -2.94 -41.52 4.57
C LYS A 360 -4.40 -41.43 4.11
N ASP A 361 -4.93 -42.55 3.65
CA ASP A 361 -6.07 -42.59 2.72
C ASP A 361 -7.45 -42.57 3.41
N ASN A 362 -8.43 -41.92 2.80
CA ASN A 362 -9.53 -42.62 2.09
C ASN A 362 -10.51 -41.65 1.39
N SER A 363 -11.16 -42.15 0.34
CA SER A 363 -11.95 -41.40 -0.63
C SER A 363 -13.46 -41.38 -0.36
N LEU A 364 -14.17 -40.37 -0.89
CA LEU A 364 -15.37 -40.52 -1.75
C LEU A 364 -15.87 -39.14 -2.26
N ALA A 365 -16.64 -39.13 -3.36
CA ALA A 365 -16.91 -37.93 -4.16
C ALA A 365 -18.39 -37.74 -4.55
N SER A 366 -18.79 -36.48 -4.74
CA SER A 366 -19.88 -35.98 -5.62
C SER A 366 -19.85 -34.43 -5.56
N SER A 367 -20.01 -33.59 -6.60
CA SER A 367 -20.78 -33.56 -7.86
C SER A 367 -22.25 -33.11 -7.72
N HIS A 368 -22.51 -31.79 -7.80
CA HIS A 368 -23.37 -31.16 -8.85
C HIS A 368 -23.63 -29.65 -8.60
N SER A 369 -23.64 -28.88 -9.70
CA SER A 369 -24.27 -27.55 -9.85
C SER A 369 -25.67 -27.68 -10.49
N PRO A 370 -26.55 -26.68 -10.32
CA PRO A 370 -26.89 -25.72 -11.40
C PRO A 370 -27.02 -24.26 -10.89
N GLU A 371 -26.74 -23.17 -11.62
CA GLU A 371 -27.17 -22.65 -12.95
C GLU A 371 -28.39 -21.70 -12.94
N HIS A 372 -28.16 -20.50 -13.49
CA HIS A 372 -29.08 -19.49 -14.09
C HIS A 372 -30.19 -18.75 -13.29
N GLY A 373 -30.21 -17.41 -13.46
CA GLY A 373 -31.36 -16.54 -13.18
C GLY A 373 -31.04 -15.03 -13.13
N SER A 374 -31.29 -14.30 -14.22
CA SER A 374 -31.29 -12.83 -14.31
C SER A 374 -32.30 -12.40 -15.40
N PRO A 375 -32.55 -11.10 -15.68
CA PRO A 375 -32.33 -9.86 -14.91
C PRO A 375 -33.65 -9.03 -14.77
N PHE A 376 -33.65 -7.88 -14.06
CA PHE A 376 -34.55 -6.76 -14.41
C PHE A 376 -34.01 -5.40 -13.96
N SER A 377 -34.20 -4.40 -14.83
CA SER A 377 -33.99 -2.96 -14.62
C SER A 377 -35.31 -2.31 -14.12
N ASN A 378 -35.45 -1.03 -13.76
CA ASN A 378 -34.66 0.17 -14.09
C ASN A 378 -35.04 1.37 -13.17
N GLN A 379 -34.40 2.52 -13.43
CA GLN A 379 -34.77 3.90 -13.06
C GLN A 379 -34.47 4.44 -11.64
N ILE A 380 -33.83 5.61 -11.67
CA ILE A 380 -33.46 6.51 -10.58
C ILE A 380 -34.01 7.89 -10.99
N ASP A 381 -34.69 8.59 -10.09
CA ASP A 381 -35.06 10.00 -10.27
C ASP A 381 -34.01 10.93 -9.65
N TYR A 382 -33.75 12.04 -10.33
CA TYR A 382 -32.85 13.11 -9.89
C TYR A 382 -33.65 14.22 -9.17
N ASN A 383 -33.04 14.84 -8.15
CA ASN A 383 -33.42 16.17 -7.67
C ASN A 383 -32.15 16.96 -7.31
N GLU A 384 -32.16 18.25 -7.64
CA GLU A 384 -31.04 19.18 -7.46
C GLU A 384 -31.16 20.02 -6.16
N GLN A 385 -30.11 20.81 -5.90
CA GLN A 385 -29.98 21.88 -4.89
C GLN A 385 -29.79 21.41 -3.43
N ASP A 386 -29.01 22.11 -2.59
CA ASP A 386 -28.52 23.50 -2.68
C ASP A 386 -27.10 23.63 -2.06
N ASP A 387 -26.23 24.48 -2.63
CA ASP A 387 -24.85 24.70 -2.16
C ASP A 387 -24.70 26.03 -1.40
N GLY A 388 -24.02 26.02 -0.24
CA GLY A 388 -23.85 27.21 0.61
C GLY A 388 -22.61 27.20 1.50
N ASP A 389 -21.56 27.91 1.04
CA ASP A 389 -20.40 28.47 1.75
C ASP A 389 -19.59 27.66 2.79
N GLY A 390 -18.28 27.52 2.51
CA GLY A 390 -17.29 26.97 3.44
C GLY A 390 -15.84 27.18 3.00
N PHE A 391 -15.36 28.43 2.98
CA PHE A 391 -14.03 28.80 2.47
C PHE A 391 -12.84 28.31 3.33
N MET A 392 -11.69 28.09 2.67
CA MET A 392 -10.32 27.90 3.22
C MET A 392 -9.92 26.52 3.82
N SER A 393 -9.71 25.52 2.95
CA SER A 393 -8.63 24.51 3.14
C SER A 393 -7.85 24.10 1.88
N ASP A 394 -8.35 24.37 0.67
CA ASP A 394 -7.97 23.56 -0.51
C ASP A 394 -6.84 24.14 -1.39
N ALA A 395 -6.00 25.02 -0.83
CA ALA A 395 -4.96 25.75 -1.57
C ALA A 395 -3.75 24.90 -2.06
N THR A 396 -3.81 23.56 -1.99
CA THR A 396 -2.73 22.64 -2.44
C THR A 396 -3.19 21.47 -3.33
N ALA A 397 -4.48 21.36 -3.66
CA ALA A 397 -5.00 20.17 -4.36
C ALA A 397 -4.81 20.17 -5.90
N ASN A 398 -4.72 21.34 -6.54
CA ASN A 398 -4.84 21.49 -8.01
C ASN A 398 -3.50 21.54 -8.79
N LEU A 399 -2.49 20.81 -8.35
CA LEU A 399 -1.33 20.46 -9.17
C LEU A 399 -1.55 19.08 -9.78
N THR A 400 -1.96 19.03 -11.04
CA THR A 400 -2.01 17.78 -11.83
C THR A 400 -0.60 17.20 -12.02
N MET A 401 -0.44 15.87 -12.08
CA MET A 401 0.86 15.15 -11.99
C MET A 401 1.04 14.11 -13.13
N SER A 402 2.27 13.70 -13.48
CA SER A 402 2.71 13.13 -14.78
C SER A 402 3.45 11.77 -14.69
N ARG A 403 3.74 11.14 -15.84
CA ARG A 403 3.58 9.70 -16.17
C ARG A 403 4.68 8.66 -15.79
N GLY A 404 5.36 8.77 -14.65
CA GLY A 404 6.47 7.85 -14.30
C GLY A 404 6.08 6.38 -14.11
N GLY A 405 5.18 6.11 -13.16
CA GLY A 405 4.81 4.73 -12.79
C GLY A 405 4.13 3.96 -13.92
N ARG A 406 3.48 4.70 -14.82
CA ARG A 406 2.62 4.18 -15.90
C ARG A 406 3.39 3.46 -16.97
N PHE A 407 4.51 4.04 -17.39
CA PHE A 407 5.35 3.52 -18.45
C PHE A 407 5.75 2.07 -18.14
N HIS A 408 6.17 1.82 -16.89
CA HIS A 408 6.58 0.50 -16.43
C HIS A 408 5.41 -0.41 -16.00
N SER A 409 4.36 0.11 -15.35
CA SER A 409 3.15 -0.67 -15.08
C SER A 409 2.49 -1.21 -16.36
N LEU A 410 2.54 -0.43 -17.45
CA LEU A 410 2.10 -0.87 -18.77
C LEU A 410 3.05 -1.89 -19.37
N HIS A 411 4.37 -1.71 -19.25
CA HIS A 411 5.34 -2.71 -19.67
C HIS A 411 5.09 -4.09 -19.01
N HIS A 412 4.81 -4.11 -17.70
CA HIS A 412 4.48 -5.35 -16.96
C HIS A 412 3.19 -6.04 -17.43
N THR A 413 2.27 -5.31 -18.07
CA THR A 413 0.97 -5.85 -18.56
C THR A 413 0.90 -6.01 -20.07
N GLN A 414 1.72 -5.29 -20.83
CA GLN A 414 1.84 -5.28 -22.28
C GLN A 414 3.25 -5.68 -22.71
N PHE A 415 3.41 -6.97 -23.01
CA PHE A 415 4.68 -7.66 -23.23
C PHE A 415 5.57 -7.15 -24.38
N ARG A 416 5.18 -6.12 -25.14
CA ARG A 416 5.92 -5.67 -26.34
C ARG A 416 6.11 -4.16 -26.47
N THR A 417 5.95 -3.43 -25.38
CA THR A 417 5.98 -1.96 -25.37
C THR A 417 6.84 -1.42 -24.23
N ASN A 418 7.31 -0.18 -24.35
CA ASN A 418 7.99 0.59 -23.30
C ASN A 418 9.26 -0.11 -22.77
N TYR A 419 10.30 -0.23 -23.60
CA TYR A 419 11.56 -0.92 -23.26
C TYR A 419 12.69 -0.02 -22.73
N SER A 420 12.62 1.30 -22.89
CA SER A 420 13.62 2.23 -22.34
C SER A 420 13.75 2.13 -20.82
N LEU A 421 14.89 2.55 -20.26
CA LEU A 421 15.07 2.59 -18.80
C LEU A 421 14.44 3.86 -18.23
N PHE A 422 15.05 5.02 -18.47
CA PHE A 422 14.54 6.33 -18.01
C PHE A 422 14.25 7.30 -19.15
N MET A 423 14.71 7.03 -20.37
CA MET A 423 14.55 7.91 -21.53
C MET A 423 13.68 7.28 -22.64
N PRO A 424 12.37 7.57 -22.71
CA PRO A 424 11.46 6.99 -23.71
C PRO A 424 11.84 7.30 -25.17
N MET A 425 12.79 8.20 -25.41
CA MET A 425 13.28 8.55 -26.75
C MET A 425 13.47 7.32 -27.66
N TYR A 426 14.04 6.23 -27.14
CA TYR A 426 14.26 5.00 -27.92
C TYR A 426 12.97 4.26 -28.26
N ASP A 427 11.99 4.21 -27.36
CA ASP A 427 10.64 3.69 -27.68
C ASP A 427 9.89 4.53 -28.73
N TYR A 428 10.09 5.86 -28.74
CA TYR A 428 9.56 6.71 -29.81
C TYR A 428 10.29 6.51 -31.14
N ILE A 429 11.62 6.37 -31.13
CA ILE A 429 12.45 6.13 -32.32
C ILE A 429 12.11 4.78 -32.97
N TYR A 430 11.93 3.73 -32.17
CA TYR A 430 11.71 2.36 -32.64
C TYR A 430 10.24 1.92 -32.66
N GLY A 431 9.31 2.83 -32.34
CA GLY A 431 7.86 2.57 -32.42
C GLY A 431 7.32 1.58 -31.37
N THR A 432 8.00 1.42 -30.24
CA THR A 432 7.62 0.52 -29.14
C THR A 432 6.93 1.23 -27.97
N ASN A 433 6.70 2.55 -28.03
CA ASN A 433 5.90 3.27 -27.03
C ASN A 433 4.41 2.84 -27.09
N ASP A 434 3.83 2.42 -25.96
CA ASP A 434 2.40 2.07 -25.89
C ASP A 434 1.48 3.28 -26.12
N LYS A 435 0.43 3.06 -26.93
CA LYS A 435 -0.58 4.06 -27.29
C LYS A 435 -1.56 4.34 -26.15
N CYS A 436 -1.80 3.39 -25.25
CA CYS A 436 -2.73 3.53 -24.11
C CYS A 436 -2.11 4.25 -22.89
N SER A 437 -0.79 4.43 -22.85
CA SER A 437 -0.06 5.27 -21.88
C SER A 437 -0.72 6.65 -21.66
N ASP A 438 -1.29 7.21 -22.72
CA ASP A 438 -1.88 8.54 -22.72
C ASP A 438 -3.35 8.59 -22.26
N SER A 439 -4.11 7.49 -22.39
CA SER A 439 -5.52 7.41 -21.96
C SER A 439 -5.65 6.92 -20.52
N LEU A 440 -4.89 5.88 -20.14
CA LEU A 440 -4.71 5.45 -18.75
C LEU A 440 -4.21 6.58 -17.85
N TYR A 441 -3.56 7.59 -18.43
CA TYR A 441 -3.17 8.81 -17.75
C TYR A 441 -4.33 9.68 -17.30
N GLU A 442 -5.27 9.94 -18.20
CA GLU A 442 -6.40 10.84 -18.00
C GLU A 442 -7.37 10.19 -16.98
N THR A 443 -7.70 8.91 -17.20
CA THR A 443 -8.58 8.14 -16.30
C THR A 443 -8.08 8.05 -14.84
N SER A 444 -6.77 7.93 -14.59
CA SER A 444 -6.29 7.83 -13.19
C SER A 444 -6.22 9.17 -12.45
N LEU A 445 -6.37 10.29 -13.15
CA LEU A 445 -6.39 11.63 -12.56
C LEU A 445 -7.82 12.11 -12.31
N GLU A 446 -8.76 11.59 -13.09
CA GLU A 446 -10.21 11.68 -12.89
C GLU A 446 -10.71 10.69 -11.81
N GLN A 447 -9.87 9.75 -11.35
CA GLN A 447 -10.24 8.78 -10.32
C GLN A 447 -10.25 9.44 -8.93
N ASP A 448 -11.45 9.58 -8.38
CA ASP A 448 -11.71 10.08 -7.03
C ASP A 448 -11.00 9.30 -5.91
N GLU A 449 -10.84 9.94 -4.75
CA GLU A 449 -10.37 9.25 -3.55
C GLU A 449 -11.41 8.23 -3.09
N GLU A 450 -11.11 6.94 -3.26
CA GLU A 450 -12.00 5.83 -2.91
C GLU A 450 -12.23 5.80 -1.39
N LYS A 451 -13.46 6.08 -0.97
CA LYS A 451 -13.85 6.23 0.44
C LYS A 451 -13.94 4.86 1.13
N PRO A 452 -13.48 4.73 2.39
CA PRO A 452 -13.66 3.49 3.15
C PRO A 452 -15.10 3.34 3.66
N ASP A 453 -15.62 2.13 3.57
CA ASP A 453 -16.90 1.74 4.20
C ASP A 453 -16.74 1.54 5.70
N ALA A 454 -15.62 0.94 6.11
CA ALA A 454 -15.29 0.68 7.50
C ALA A 454 -13.82 0.96 7.81
N ILE A 455 -13.57 1.48 9.02
CA ILE A 455 -12.24 1.76 9.56
C ILE A 455 -11.98 0.91 10.79
N TYR A 456 -10.81 0.29 10.87
CA TYR A 456 -10.26 -0.29 12.09
C TYR A 456 -9.20 0.66 12.66
N LEU A 457 -9.47 1.26 13.83
CA LEU A 457 -8.59 2.21 14.48
C LEU A 457 -7.73 1.50 15.54
N THR A 458 -6.43 1.33 15.25
CA THR A 458 -5.47 0.62 16.11
C THR A 458 -4.31 1.52 16.54
N HIS A 459 -3.36 1.02 17.32
CA HIS A 459 -2.18 1.76 17.79
C HIS A 459 -0.94 0.85 17.85
N LEU A 460 0.24 1.43 18.10
CA LEU A 460 1.49 0.67 18.20
C LEU A 460 1.56 -0.09 19.53
N THR A 461 1.99 -1.35 19.51
CA THR A 461 2.03 -2.20 20.71
C THR A 461 3.33 -2.04 21.48
N SER A 462 4.46 -2.10 20.77
CA SER A 462 5.83 -1.94 21.29
C SER A 462 6.65 -1.05 20.34
N LEU A 463 7.85 -0.61 20.75
CA LEU A 463 8.77 0.13 19.86
C LEU A 463 9.08 -0.64 18.56
N ASP A 464 9.08 -1.97 18.62
CA ASP A 464 9.43 -2.83 17.48
C ASP A 464 8.26 -3.00 16.50
N SER A 465 7.02 -2.72 16.94
CA SER A 465 5.82 -2.78 16.08
C SER A 465 5.81 -1.77 14.93
N ILE A 466 6.62 -0.69 15.00
CA ILE A 466 6.79 0.26 13.89
C ILE A 466 7.25 -0.46 12.62
N TYR A 467 8.13 -1.46 12.76
CA TYR A 467 8.69 -2.20 11.62
C TYR A 467 7.73 -3.23 11.03
N HIS A 468 6.74 -3.68 11.82
CA HIS A 468 5.71 -4.65 11.41
C HIS A 468 4.47 -3.99 10.79
N LEU A 469 4.33 -2.66 10.85
CA LEU A 469 3.37 -1.95 10.00
C LEU A 469 3.66 -2.24 8.52
N ARG A 470 2.61 -2.32 7.68
CA ARG A 470 2.76 -2.46 6.22
C ARG A 470 3.62 -1.35 5.59
N LEU A 471 3.60 -0.14 6.16
CA LEU A 471 4.45 0.99 5.78
C LEU A 471 5.91 0.88 6.26
N GLY A 472 6.20 0.00 7.22
CA GLY A 472 7.53 -0.29 7.74
C GLY A 472 8.29 -1.21 6.78
N SER A 473 8.77 -2.34 7.28
CA SER A 473 9.48 -3.31 6.45
C SER A 473 8.51 -4.38 5.94
N ALA A 474 8.38 -4.49 4.62
CA ALA A 474 7.59 -5.55 3.98
C ALA A 474 7.92 -6.95 4.52
N SER A 475 9.22 -7.24 4.69
CA SER A 475 9.78 -8.50 5.19
C SER A 475 9.50 -8.78 6.68
N LEU A 476 9.18 -7.76 7.48
CA LEU A 476 8.80 -7.90 8.88
C LEU A 476 7.28 -7.88 9.02
N SER A 477 6.58 -7.02 8.29
CA SER A 477 5.11 -6.99 8.27
C SER A 477 4.49 -8.29 7.77
N SER A 478 5.19 -9.10 6.96
CA SER A 478 4.69 -10.41 6.52
C SER A 478 4.85 -11.54 7.56
N HIS A 479 5.46 -11.26 8.72
CA HIS A 479 5.64 -12.20 9.83
C HIS A 479 5.01 -11.65 11.13
N PRO A 480 4.54 -12.53 12.02
CA PRO A 480 4.11 -12.15 13.37
C PRO A 480 5.15 -11.30 14.11
N LEU A 481 4.63 -10.29 14.82
CA LEU A 481 5.40 -9.41 15.70
C LEU A 481 6.23 -10.22 16.69
N SER A 482 7.55 -10.13 16.54
CA SER A 482 8.52 -10.90 17.32
C SER A 482 9.70 -10.01 17.69
N SER A 483 10.12 -10.03 18.96
CA SER A 483 11.34 -9.34 19.38
C SER A 483 12.55 -10.10 18.86
N ARG A 484 13.37 -9.46 18.03
CA ARG A 484 14.55 -10.04 17.38
C ARG A 484 15.81 -9.30 17.81
N CYS A 485 16.88 -10.04 18.11
CA CYS A 485 18.11 -9.46 18.68
C CYS A 485 18.71 -8.33 17.83
N TYR A 486 18.68 -8.40 16.50
CA TYR A 486 19.21 -7.33 15.64
C TYR A 486 18.41 -6.02 15.70
N LEU A 487 17.13 -6.04 16.14
CA LEU A 487 16.36 -4.81 16.36
C LEU A 487 16.92 -3.99 17.54
N LEU A 488 17.74 -4.61 18.42
CA LEU A 488 18.51 -3.89 19.44
C LEU A 488 19.55 -2.94 18.80
N LEU A 489 20.19 -3.35 17.70
CA LEU A 489 21.13 -2.49 16.96
C LEU A 489 20.40 -1.31 16.28
N MET A 490 19.14 -1.50 15.91
CA MET A 490 18.30 -0.46 15.31
C MET A 490 17.70 0.52 16.35
N ARG A 491 17.86 0.29 17.66
CA ARG A 491 17.27 1.12 18.74
C ARG A 491 17.43 2.64 18.57
N PRO A 492 18.59 3.24 18.21
CA PRO A 492 18.66 4.70 18.02
C PRO A 492 17.76 5.19 16.89
N PHE A 493 17.66 4.45 15.79
CA PHE A 493 16.74 4.74 14.69
C PHE A 493 15.28 4.53 15.11
N THR A 494 14.97 3.45 15.84
CA THR A 494 13.64 3.18 16.39
C THR A 494 13.16 4.33 17.30
N LEU A 495 14.04 4.87 18.15
CA LEU A 495 13.72 6.00 19.04
C LEU A 495 13.48 7.29 18.27
N MET A 496 14.30 7.60 17.26
CA MET A 496 14.11 8.75 16.37
C MET A 496 12.77 8.66 15.63
N LEU A 497 12.45 7.50 15.03
CA LEU A 497 11.20 7.29 14.31
C LEU A 497 9.98 7.29 15.25
N SER A 498 10.11 6.70 16.45
CA SER A 498 9.11 6.79 17.52
C SER A 498 8.83 8.25 17.91
N PHE A 499 9.86 9.09 18.02
CA PHE A 499 9.69 10.51 18.32
C PHE A 499 8.94 11.23 17.19
N ILE A 500 9.35 11.03 15.94
CA ILE A 500 8.67 11.60 14.76
C ILE A 500 7.18 11.22 14.73
N LEU A 501 6.87 9.93 14.92
CA LEU A 501 5.48 9.46 14.97
C LEU A 501 4.71 10.09 16.14
N THR A 502 5.21 10.02 17.38
CA THR A 502 4.42 10.38 18.58
C THR A 502 4.36 11.87 18.92
N PHE A 503 5.32 12.67 18.45
CA PHE A 503 5.41 14.12 18.73
C PHE A 503 5.08 15.01 17.53
N LEU A 504 5.25 14.55 16.29
CA LEU A 504 4.94 15.36 15.10
C LEU A 504 3.60 14.96 14.44
N SER A 505 3.07 13.77 14.72
CA SER A 505 1.79 13.30 14.18
C SER A 505 0.68 13.43 15.23
N PHE A 506 -0.24 14.37 15.01
CA PHE A 506 -1.38 14.66 15.90
C PHE A 506 -2.73 14.11 15.41
N ARG A 507 -2.72 13.28 14.35
CA ARG A 507 -3.90 12.67 13.74
C ARG A 507 -3.64 11.19 13.46
N SER A 508 -4.72 10.41 13.39
CA SER A 508 -4.67 9.07 12.82
C SER A 508 -4.45 9.11 11.30
N PHE A 509 -3.80 8.09 10.73
CA PHE A 509 -3.63 7.97 9.28
C PHE A 509 -3.82 6.53 8.80
N ALA A 510 -4.30 6.36 7.57
CA ALA A 510 -4.40 5.04 6.94
C ALA A 510 -3.00 4.47 6.67
N PHE A 511 -2.74 3.23 7.12
CA PHE A 511 -1.47 2.53 6.90
C PHE A 511 -1.62 1.21 6.13
N GLU A 512 -2.86 0.70 6.05
CA GLU A 512 -3.22 -0.53 5.37
C GLU A 512 -4.62 -0.34 4.77
N ARG A 513 -4.85 -0.97 3.63
CA ARG A 513 -6.15 -1.05 2.99
C ARG A 513 -6.38 -2.47 2.49
N ASN A 514 -7.59 -2.97 2.70
CA ASN A 514 -8.09 -4.26 2.20
C ASN A 514 -9.37 -4.04 1.38
N ARG A 515 -9.74 -5.03 0.56
CA ARG A 515 -11.09 -5.13 -0.01
C ARG A 515 -11.70 -6.47 0.38
N PHE A 516 -13.00 -6.48 0.68
CA PHE A 516 -13.74 -7.71 0.91
C PHE A 516 -15.15 -7.57 0.36
N ARG A 517 -15.48 -8.40 -0.65
CA ARG A 517 -16.67 -8.20 -1.50
C ARG A 517 -16.66 -6.75 -2.04
N ASP A 518 -17.78 -6.05 -1.95
CA ASP A 518 -17.92 -4.66 -2.39
C ASP A 518 -17.41 -3.63 -1.35
N LEU A 519 -16.94 -4.07 -0.17
CA LEU A 519 -16.45 -3.18 0.88
C LEU A 519 -14.97 -2.80 0.71
N THR A 520 -14.68 -1.52 0.88
CA THR A 520 -13.33 -1.00 1.12
C THR A 520 -13.08 -0.82 2.62
N LEU A 521 -12.05 -1.50 3.12
CA LEU A 521 -11.70 -1.57 4.54
C LEU A 521 -10.35 -0.89 4.78
N HIS A 522 -10.27 0.06 5.71
CA HIS A 522 -9.02 0.77 6.02
C HIS A 522 -8.56 0.49 7.46
N SER A 523 -7.27 0.20 7.67
CA SER A 523 -6.67 0.23 9.02
C SER A 523 -6.03 1.60 9.24
N HIS A 524 -6.49 2.29 10.27
CA HIS A 524 -5.97 3.59 10.68
C HIS A 524 -5.08 3.41 11.92
N LEU A 525 -3.89 4.01 11.88
CA LEU A 525 -2.96 4.02 13.02
C LEU A 525 -3.15 5.32 13.80
N LEU A 526 -3.47 5.18 15.09
CA LEU A 526 -3.27 6.25 16.06
C LEU A 526 -1.79 6.19 16.51
N PRO A 527 -0.98 7.27 16.31
CA PRO A 527 0.47 7.24 16.49
C PRO A 527 0.89 7.32 17.97
N LYS A 528 0.49 6.31 18.76
CA LYS A 528 0.84 6.13 20.17
C LYS A 528 1.18 4.67 20.44
N PHE A 529 2.05 4.46 21.43
CA PHE A 529 2.42 3.13 21.92
C PHE A 529 1.62 2.75 23.17
N SER A 530 1.42 1.46 23.45
CA SER A 530 0.74 0.97 24.67
C SER A 530 1.24 1.62 25.97
N SER A 531 2.52 1.99 26.06
CA SER A 531 3.10 2.72 27.20
C SER A 531 2.44 4.08 27.47
N HIS A 532 1.92 4.76 26.45
CA HIS A 532 1.26 6.07 26.58
C HIS A 532 -0.12 5.96 27.23
N TYR A 533 -0.84 4.86 27.00
CA TYR A 533 -2.16 4.62 27.60
C TYR A 533 -2.10 4.47 29.13
N LYS A 534 -0.91 4.22 29.70
CA LYS A 534 -0.66 4.19 31.15
C LYS A 534 -0.55 5.58 31.80
N SER A 535 -0.49 6.66 31.02
CA SER A 535 -0.33 8.02 31.54
C SER A 535 -1.62 8.81 31.38
N GLN A 536 -2.24 9.27 32.48
CA GLN A 536 -3.52 9.98 32.46
C GLN A 536 -3.51 11.21 31.52
N LYS A 537 -2.44 12.02 31.54
CA LYS A 537 -2.26 13.16 30.63
C LYS A 537 -2.21 12.75 29.15
N GLN A 538 -1.70 11.56 28.83
CA GLN A 538 -1.74 11.02 27.47
C GLN A 538 -3.11 10.43 27.13
N LYS A 539 -3.83 9.80 28.08
CA LYS A 539 -5.21 9.31 27.86
C LYS A 539 -6.14 10.42 27.36
N GLU A 540 -6.08 11.62 27.95
CA GLU A 540 -6.83 12.80 27.48
C GLU A 540 -6.51 13.16 26.02
N SER A 541 -5.22 13.18 25.67
CA SER A 541 -4.77 13.46 24.29
C SER A 541 -5.18 12.35 23.31
N ILE A 542 -5.18 11.09 23.76
CA ILE A 542 -5.62 9.92 22.99
C ILE A 542 -7.12 10.01 22.72
N ASN A 543 -7.93 10.28 23.74
CA ASN A 543 -9.37 10.48 23.61
C ASN A 543 -9.72 11.55 22.58
N LYS A 544 -9.03 12.70 22.61
CA LYS A 544 -9.23 13.77 21.64
C LYS A 544 -8.85 13.36 20.21
N MET A 545 -7.81 12.54 20.03
CA MET A 545 -7.44 12.00 18.72
C MET A 545 -8.46 10.96 18.21
N ILE A 546 -8.96 10.06 19.06
CA ILE A 546 -10.01 9.09 18.70
C ILE A 546 -11.29 9.84 18.31
N GLU A 547 -11.71 10.82 19.11
CA GLU A 547 -12.88 11.67 18.80
C GLU A 547 -12.71 12.39 17.45
N THR A 548 -11.52 12.97 17.20
CA THR A 548 -11.22 13.65 15.93
C THR A 548 -11.29 12.66 14.75
N ALA A 549 -10.78 11.44 14.92
CA ALA A 549 -10.82 10.39 13.89
C ALA A 549 -12.25 9.94 13.58
N ILE A 550 -13.11 9.78 14.60
CA ILE A 550 -14.53 9.45 14.44
C ILE A 550 -15.26 10.55 13.64
N LEU A 551 -15.06 11.81 14.00
CA LEU A 551 -15.70 12.95 13.30
C LEU A 551 -15.18 13.15 11.88
N GLU A 552 -13.89 12.88 11.62
CA GLU A 552 -13.30 12.89 10.28
C GLU A 552 -13.84 11.73 9.42
N ALA A 553 -14.09 10.55 10.01
CA ALA A 553 -14.71 9.42 9.33
C ALA A 553 -16.20 9.66 9.03
N GLU A 554 -16.98 10.20 9.98
CA GLU A 554 -18.37 10.63 9.78
C GLU A 554 -18.48 11.63 8.61
N LYS A 555 -17.63 12.67 8.58
CA LYS A 555 -17.59 13.66 7.48
C LYS A 555 -17.32 13.01 6.12
N ASN A 556 -16.50 11.95 6.09
CA ASN A 556 -16.17 11.21 4.88
C ASN A 556 -17.20 10.14 4.48
N GLY A 557 -18.28 9.96 5.25
CA GLY A 557 -19.35 9.01 4.96
C GLY A 557 -19.04 7.55 5.31
N VAL A 558 -18.09 7.33 6.23
CA VAL A 558 -17.73 5.98 6.71
C VAL A 558 -18.87 5.40 7.53
N ARG A 559 -19.25 4.14 7.29
CA ARG A 559 -20.38 3.48 7.95
C ARG A 559 -20.04 2.94 9.32
N VAL A 560 -18.84 2.36 9.49
CA VAL A 560 -18.42 1.71 10.75
C VAL A 560 -17.00 2.10 11.15
N MET A 561 -16.77 2.36 12.44
CA MET A 561 -15.44 2.42 13.05
C MET A 561 -15.31 1.41 14.19
N SER A 562 -14.39 0.46 14.04
CA SER A 562 -14.02 -0.48 15.11
C SER A 562 -12.79 0.00 15.88
N LEU A 563 -12.83 -0.13 17.21
CA LEU A 563 -11.78 0.37 18.12
C LEU A 563 -10.84 -0.76 18.56
N GLY A 564 -9.66 -0.85 17.95
CA GLY A 564 -8.67 -1.89 18.25
C GLY A 564 -7.74 -1.57 19.42
N LEU A 565 -7.29 -2.63 20.10
CA LEU A 565 -6.37 -2.59 21.24
C LEU A 565 -6.88 -1.65 22.35
N LEU A 566 -6.00 -0.87 22.98
CA LEU A 566 -6.35 -0.01 24.11
C LEU A 566 -7.22 1.20 23.73
N ASN A 567 -7.62 1.36 22.45
CA ASN A 567 -8.56 2.41 22.02
C ASN A 567 -9.99 2.23 22.56
N GLN A 568 -10.29 1.10 23.20
CA GLN A 568 -11.56 0.80 23.87
C GLN A 568 -11.41 0.54 25.39
N ALA A 569 -10.27 0.89 25.98
CA ALA A 569 -9.95 0.52 27.37
C ALA A 569 -10.91 1.11 28.42
N CYS A 570 -11.28 0.27 29.40
CA CYS A 570 -12.09 0.64 30.56
C CYS A 570 -11.53 -0.05 31.81
N ASN A 571 -11.00 0.73 32.76
CA ASN A 571 -10.49 0.22 34.04
C ASN A 571 -11.59 0.32 35.09
N MET A 572 -12.22 -0.81 35.41
CA MET A 572 -13.33 -0.88 36.37
C MET A 572 -12.91 -0.66 37.83
N HIS A 573 -11.63 -0.83 38.16
CA HIS A 573 -11.13 -0.89 39.53
C HIS A 573 -10.71 0.47 40.14
N GLN A 574 -10.83 1.56 39.38
CA GLN A 574 -10.55 2.93 39.86
C GLN A 574 -11.55 3.92 39.25
N LEU A 575 -12.48 4.41 40.07
CA LEU A 575 -13.32 5.58 39.75
C LEU A 575 -12.41 6.74 39.30
N GLY A 576 -12.46 7.09 38.01
CA GLY A 576 -11.70 8.19 37.40
C GLY A 576 -10.60 7.81 36.41
N GLU A 577 -10.34 6.52 36.16
CA GLU A 577 -9.27 6.04 35.25
C GLU A 577 -9.75 5.58 33.85
N GLU A 578 -11.04 5.73 33.54
CA GLU A 578 -11.65 5.36 32.25
C GLU A 578 -11.04 6.13 31.07
N LEU A 579 -10.77 5.45 29.95
CA LEU A 579 -10.44 6.12 28.70
C LEU A 579 -11.71 6.65 28.05
N ASN A 580 -12.58 5.77 27.53
CA ASN A 580 -13.79 6.17 26.81
C ASN A 580 -15.01 5.25 27.00
N GLY A 581 -14.95 4.32 27.96
CA GLY A 581 -16.05 3.40 28.24
C GLY A 581 -16.43 2.54 27.04
N TYR A 582 -15.47 1.84 26.42
CA TYR A 582 -15.68 1.09 25.18
C TYR A 582 -16.30 1.95 24.05
N GLY A 583 -15.89 3.21 23.94
CA GLY A 583 -16.39 4.17 22.96
C GLY A 583 -17.71 4.89 23.29
N GLU A 584 -18.39 4.54 24.39
CA GLU A 584 -19.69 5.12 24.77
C GLU A 584 -19.63 6.64 24.99
N VAL A 585 -18.51 7.17 25.49
CA VAL A 585 -18.31 8.61 25.69
C VAL A 585 -18.52 9.40 24.40
N TYR A 586 -18.14 8.84 23.23
CA TYR A 586 -18.32 9.52 21.94
C TYR A 586 -19.78 9.54 21.49
N VAL A 587 -20.52 8.44 21.71
CA VAL A 587 -21.96 8.36 21.39
C VAL A 587 -22.77 9.30 22.29
N ARG A 588 -22.48 9.32 23.60
CA ARG A 588 -23.11 10.26 24.56
C ARG A 588 -22.84 11.72 24.20
N LYS A 589 -21.61 12.04 23.72
CA LYS A 589 -21.20 13.40 23.35
C LYS A 589 -21.77 13.84 21.98
N HIS A 590 -21.91 12.90 21.04
CA HIS A 590 -22.38 13.14 19.67
C HIS A 590 -23.59 12.25 19.34
N PRO A 591 -24.79 12.50 19.91
CA PRO A 591 -25.96 11.63 19.76
C PRO A 591 -26.57 11.60 18.34
N LYS A 592 -25.95 12.27 17.36
CA LYS A 592 -26.37 12.33 15.95
C LYS A 592 -25.39 11.63 15.00
N LEU A 593 -24.42 10.87 15.51
CA LEU A 593 -23.50 10.09 14.67
C LEU A 593 -24.27 9.07 13.81
N LYS A 594 -23.92 9.04 12.52
CA LYS A 594 -24.37 8.00 11.58
C LYS A 594 -23.37 6.85 11.53
N ILE A 595 -22.09 7.14 11.74
CA ILE A 595 -21.05 6.12 11.87
C ILE A 595 -21.30 5.26 13.11
N ARG A 596 -21.29 3.94 12.94
CA ARG A 596 -21.46 2.97 14.02
C ARG A 596 -20.12 2.69 14.68
N ILE A 597 -20.10 2.81 16.01
CA ILE A 597 -18.91 2.55 16.83
C ILE A 597 -19.00 1.11 17.32
N VAL A 598 -17.94 0.34 17.08
CA VAL A 598 -17.88 -1.10 17.36
C VAL A 598 -16.66 -1.39 18.24
N ASP A 599 -16.92 -1.74 19.50
CA ASP A 599 -15.90 -2.28 20.40
C ASP A 599 -15.57 -3.74 20.03
N GLY A 600 -16.50 -4.49 19.44
CA GLY A 600 -16.29 -5.86 18.94
C GLY A 600 -16.24 -6.96 20.00
N SER A 601 -16.60 -6.64 21.25
CA SER A 601 -16.54 -7.56 22.39
C SER A 601 -17.42 -8.80 22.20
N SER A 602 -18.52 -8.69 21.47
CA SER A 602 -19.52 -9.77 21.32
C SER A 602 -18.95 -10.92 20.50
N LEU A 603 -18.33 -10.61 19.35
CA LEU A 603 -17.66 -11.62 18.53
C LEU A 603 -16.40 -12.18 19.23
N ALA A 604 -15.62 -11.32 19.90
CA ALA A 604 -14.45 -11.77 20.65
C ALA A 604 -14.82 -12.77 21.76
N ALA A 605 -15.91 -12.53 22.50
CA ALA A 605 -16.42 -13.47 23.50
C ALA A 605 -16.82 -14.82 22.88
N GLN A 606 -17.54 -14.80 21.74
CA GLN A 606 -17.96 -16.03 21.06
C GLN A 606 -16.79 -16.84 20.50
N VAL A 607 -15.77 -16.19 19.94
CA VAL A 607 -14.54 -16.88 19.50
C VAL A 607 -13.91 -17.66 20.67
N VAL A 608 -13.86 -17.09 21.88
CA VAL A 608 -13.34 -17.81 23.06
C VAL A 608 -14.26 -18.97 23.47
N ILE A 609 -15.57 -18.74 23.55
CA ILE A 609 -16.54 -19.77 23.93
C ILE A 609 -16.47 -20.97 22.96
N HIS A 610 -16.44 -20.71 21.65
CA HIS A 610 -16.32 -21.75 20.63
C HIS A 610 -14.91 -22.35 20.48
N SER A 611 -13.91 -21.81 21.19
CA SER A 611 -12.58 -22.42 21.29
C SER A 611 -12.48 -23.42 22.45
N ILE A 612 -13.48 -23.51 23.34
CA ILE A 612 -13.52 -24.51 24.41
C ILE A 612 -13.95 -25.86 23.80
N PRO A 613 -13.22 -26.97 24.05
CA PRO A 613 -13.60 -28.29 23.54
C PRO A 613 -14.99 -28.75 23.98
N VAL A 614 -15.71 -29.41 23.07
CA VAL A 614 -17.02 -30.00 23.34
C VAL A 614 -16.88 -31.06 24.44
N GLY A 615 -17.70 -30.95 25.49
CA GLY A 615 -17.72 -31.88 26.63
C GLY A 615 -16.99 -31.40 27.88
N ILE A 616 -16.25 -30.28 27.82
CA ILE A 616 -15.70 -29.62 29.01
C ILE A 616 -16.84 -29.09 29.89
N LYS A 617 -16.77 -29.38 31.19
CA LYS A 617 -17.76 -28.96 32.20
C LYS A 617 -17.26 -27.92 33.19
N GLU A 618 -15.94 -27.72 33.26
CA GLU A 618 -15.28 -26.90 34.27
C GLU A 618 -14.16 -26.09 33.60
N VAL A 619 -14.10 -24.79 33.86
CA VAL A 619 -13.07 -23.87 33.35
C VAL A 619 -12.60 -22.94 34.47
N LEU A 620 -11.33 -22.54 34.47
CA LEU A 620 -10.80 -21.56 35.42
C LEU A 620 -10.82 -20.16 34.81
N PHE A 621 -11.30 -19.16 35.56
CA PHE A 621 -11.20 -17.76 35.19
C PHE A 621 -10.04 -17.08 35.92
N ARG A 622 -9.16 -16.42 35.16
CA ARG A 622 -8.10 -15.53 35.69
C ARG A 622 -7.99 -14.24 34.88
N GLY A 623 -7.91 -13.10 35.56
CA GLY A 623 -7.59 -11.80 34.94
C GLY A 623 -8.69 -10.76 35.13
N GLN A 624 -8.54 -9.62 34.45
CA GLN A 624 -9.47 -8.50 34.62
C GLN A 624 -10.88 -8.79 34.08
N ILE A 625 -11.90 -8.38 34.83
CA ILE A 625 -13.33 -8.56 34.49
C ILE A 625 -13.77 -7.48 33.49
N THR A 626 -13.36 -7.66 32.23
CA THR A 626 -13.73 -6.81 31.09
C THR A 626 -15.15 -7.10 30.58
N LYS A 627 -15.64 -6.29 29.63
CA LYS A 627 -16.89 -6.55 28.89
C LYS A 627 -16.90 -7.93 28.22
N VAL A 628 -15.75 -8.34 27.65
CA VAL A 628 -15.56 -9.68 27.06
C VAL A 628 -15.61 -10.77 28.12
N ALA A 629 -14.91 -10.60 29.25
CA ALA A 629 -14.92 -11.56 30.37
C ALA A 629 -16.35 -11.80 30.90
N ARG A 630 -17.07 -10.72 31.18
CA ARG A 630 -18.48 -10.74 31.62
C ARG A 630 -19.38 -11.52 30.66
N ALA A 631 -19.20 -11.34 29.36
CA ALA A 631 -19.95 -12.04 28.32
C ALA A 631 -19.65 -13.54 28.28
N ILE A 632 -18.36 -13.91 28.35
CA ILE A 632 -17.92 -15.31 28.39
C ILE A 632 -18.49 -16.00 29.63
N VAL A 633 -18.25 -15.47 30.83
CA VAL A 633 -18.70 -16.08 32.09
C VAL A 633 -20.22 -16.25 32.10
N ARG A 634 -20.99 -15.22 31.70
CA ARG A 634 -22.45 -15.32 31.59
C ARG A 634 -22.89 -16.43 30.64
N SER A 635 -22.28 -16.51 29.45
CA SER A 635 -22.65 -17.53 28.45
C SER A 635 -22.28 -18.95 28.89
N LEU A 636 -21.15 -19.14 29.59
CA LEU A 636 -20.75 -20.45 30.11
C LEU A 636 -21.65 -20.90 31.27
N CYS A 637 -21.94 -20.02 32.23
CA CYS A 637 -22.86 -20.33 33.32
C CYS A 637 -24.28 -20.61 32.83
N GLN A 638 -24.75 -19.95 31.77
CA GLN A 638 -26.05 -20.23 31.13
C GLN A 638 -26.09 -21.61 30.44
N ASN A 639 -24.96 -22.08 29.92
CA ASN A 639 -24.82 -23.40 29.29
C ASN A 639 -24.48 -24.53 30.29
N GLY A 640 -24.54 -24.27 31.60
CA GLY A 640 -24.26 -25.27 32.63
C GLY A 640 -22.78 -25.63 32.82
N ILE A 641 -21.87 -24.82 32.28
CA ILE A 641 -20.42 -24.97 32.48
C ILE A 641 -20.04 -24.22 33.76
N LYS A 642 -19.35 -24.91 34.67
CA LYS A 642 -18.86 -24.33 35.91
C LYS A 642 -17.66 -23.42 35.66
N VAL A 643 -17.78 -22.16 36.02
CA VAL A 643 -16.68 -21.17 35.99
C VAL A 643 -16.07 -21.10 37.39
N MET A 644 -14.84 -21.59 37.51
CA MET A 644 -14.07 -21.60 38.74
C MET A 644 -13.26 -20.32 38.88
N VAL A 645 -13.18 -19.77 40.09
CA VAL A 645 -12.44 -18.54 40.41
C VAL A 645 -11.57 -18.80 41.65
N LEU A 646 -10.35 -18.27 41.67
CA LEU A 646 -9.41 -18.44 42.80
C LEU A 646 -9.48 -17.33 43.85
N ARG A 647 -9.96 -16.14 43.48
CA ARG A 647 -9.98 -14.96 44.35
C ARG A 647 -11.42 -14.59 44.73
N GLU A 648 -11.63 -14.34 46.01
CA GLU A 648 -12.93 -13.93 46.55
C GLU A 648 -13.40 -12.59 45.95
N GLU A 649 -12.50 -11.63 45.74
CA GLU A 649 -12.79 -10.35 45.07
C GLU A 649 -13.38 -10.54 43.66
N GLU A 650 -12.77 -11.42 42.86
CA GLU A 650 -13.21 -11.71 41.49
C GLU A 650 -14.54 -12.48 41.50
N HIS A 651 -14.71 -13.41 42.44
CA HIS A 651 -15.96 -14.12 42.63
C HIS A 651 -17.11 -13.16 42.99
N CYS A 652 -16.89 -12.23 43.93
CA CYS A 652 -17.87 -11.22 44.31
C CYS A 652 -18.24 -10.28 43.15
N MET A 653 -17.24 -9.78 42.40
CA MET A 653 -17.49 -8.92 41.23
C MET A 653 -18.23 -9.64 40.10
N LEU A 654 -17.95 -10.92 39.85
CA LEU A 654 -18.70 -11.72 38.88
C LEU A 654 -20.11 -12.04 39.39
N ALA A 655 -20.26 -12.33 40.68
CA ALA A 655 -21.54 -12.61 41.32
C ALA A 655 -22.53 -11.43 41.22
N GLU A 656 -22.08 -10.21 41.51
CA GLU A 656 -22.90 -9.00 41.40
C GLU A 656 -23.50 -8.79 39.99
N PHE A 657 -22.77 -9.21 38.95
CA PHE A 657 -23.20 -9.13 37.55
C PHE A 657 -24.03 -10.32 37.05
N LEU A 658 -24.03 -11.45 37.77
CA LEU A 658 -24.71 -12.69 37.41
C LEU A 658 -26.01 -12.85 38.21
N GLY A 659 -27.14 -12.41 37.64
CA GLY A 659 -28.45 -12.62 38.25
C GLY A 659 -28.95 -14.07 38.17
N GLY A 660 -29.58 -14.54 39.24
CA GLY A 660 -30.41 -15.76 39.26
C GLY A 660 -29.64 -17.07 39.11
N HIS A 661 -30.25 -18.05 38.44
CA HIS A 661 -29.81 -19.46 38.36
C HIS A 661 -28.39 -19.64 37.73
N CYS A 662 -27.85 -18.60 37.08
CA CYS A 662 -26.46 -18.60 36.58
C CYS A 662 -25.42 -18.60 37.71
N MET A 663 -25.79 -18.18 38.92
CA MET A 663 -24.89 -18.13 40.08
C MET A 663 -24.42 -19.50 40.54
N GLU A 664 -25.24 -20.54 40.40
CA GLU A 664 -24.92 -21.91 40.83
C GLU A 664 -23.72 -22.51 40.08
N ASN A 665 -23.39 -21.96 38.91
CA ASN A 665 -22.25 -22.37 38.08
C ASN A 665 -21.00 -21.51 38.31
N LEU A 666 -21.04 -20.48 39.17
CA LEU A 666 -19.84 -19.75 39.60
C LEU A 666 -19.31 -20.36 40.90
N ILE A 667 -18.05 -20.80 40.92
CA ILE A 667 -17.48 -21.56 42.05
C ILE A 667 -16.16 -20.93 42.52
N LEU A 668 -16.10 -20.52 43.78
CA LEU A 668 -14.84 -20.19 44.46
C LEU A 668 -14.10 -21.50 44.84
N THR A 669 -12.87 -21.67 44.36
CA THR A 669 -12.04 -22.86 44.63
C THR A 669 -10.61 -22.45 45.01
N THR A 670 -9.98 -23.22 45.90
CA THR A 670 -8.59 -23.02 46.31
C THR A 670 -7.67 -24.20 45.96
N ASN A 671 -8.24 -25.38 45.64
CA ASN A 671 -7.52 -26.66 45.67
C ASN A 671 -7.66 -27.50 44.39
N HIS A 672 -8.50 -27.09 43.43
CA HIS A 672 -8.75 -27.81 42.19
C HIS A 672 -8.68 -26.85 41.01
N SER A 673 -7.98 -27.25 39.95
CA SER A 673 -7.70 -26.44 38.77
C SER A 673 -8.04 -27.23 37.51
N PRO A 674 -9.06 -26.85 36.73
CA PRO A 674 -9.37 -27.54 35.48
C PRO A 674 -8.32 -27.27 34.39
N MET A 675 -8.24 -28.18 33.42
CA MET A 675 -7.30 -28.11 32.29
C MET A 675 -7.52 -26.93 31.33
N ILE A 676 -8.65 -26.21 31.42
CA ILE A 676 -8.99 -25.08 30.55
C ILE A 676 -9.00 -23.79 31.37
N TRP A 677 -8.07 -22.89 31.07
CA TRP A 677 -7.91 -21.60 31.75
C TRP A 677 -8.29 -20.45 30.81
N LEU A 678 -9.38 -19.75 31.13
CA LEU A 678 -9.76 -18.49 30.52
C LEU A 678 -8.89 -17.38 31.11
N VAL A 679 -8.02 -16.77 30.30
CA VAL A 679 -7.04 -15.80 30.79
C VAL A 679 -7.19 -14.41 30.16
N GLY A 680 -7.14 -13.40 31.01
CA GLY A 680 -7.14 -11.99 30.60
C GLY A 680 -5.85 -11.27 30.97
N ASP A 681 -5.89 -9.95 30.81
CA ASP A 681 -4.84 -9.08 31.33
C ASP A 681 -4.68 -9.26 32.86
N SER A 682 -3.47 -9.00 33.36
CA SER A 682 -3.03 -9.22 34.75
C SER A 682 -2.79 -10.68 35.18
N LEU A 683 -2.77 -11.67 34.28
CA LEU A 683 -2.25 -13.02 34.59
C LEU A 683 -0.77 -12.95 35.03
N SER A 684 -0.47 -13.40 36.26
CA SER A 684 0.89 -13.36 36.81
C SER A 684 1.72 -14.62 36.52
N ASN A 685 3.04 -14.47 36.55
CA ASN A 685 3.97 -15.59 36.37
C ASN A 685 3.83 -16.67 37.47
N GLU A 686 3.44 -16.29 38.70
CA GLU A 686 3.26 -17.26 39.78
C GLU A 686 1.97 -18.07 39.60
N GLU A 687 0.89 -17.45 39.13
CA GLU A 687 -0.36 -18.17 38.77
C GLU A 687 -0.12 -19.17 37.64
N GLN A 688 0.68 -18.84 36.62
CA GLN A 688 1.04 -19.79 35.56
C GLN A 688 1.86 -20.99 36.05
N LYS A 689 2.64 -20.85 37.13
CA LYS A 689 3.35 -21.99 37.73
C LYS A 689 2.40 -22.94 38.47
N MET A 690 1.22 -22.48 38.88
CA MET A 690 0.20 -23.30 39.54
C MET A 690 -0.63 -24.14 38.56
N ALA A 691 -0.50 -23.93 37.25
CA ALA A 691 -1.17 -24.74 36.24
C ALA A 691 -0.59 -26.16 36.16
N GLU A 692 -1.44 -27.14 35.88
CA GLU A 692 -1.04 -28.54 35.68
C GLU A 692 -0.40 -28.74 34.28
N GLU A 693 0.42 -29.77 34.12
CA GLU A 693 0.96 -30.15 32.81
C GLU A 693 -0.18 -30.43 31.82
N GLY A 694 -0.06 -29.93 30.59
CA GLY A 694 -1.08 -30.00 29.55
C GLY A 694 -2.18 -28.93 29.64
N THR A 695 -2.17 -28.02 30.61
CA THR A 695 -3.17 -26.94 30.73
C THR A 695 -3.25 -26.11 29.44
N HIS A 696 -4.48 -25.83 28.96
CA HIS A 696 -4.75 -24.93 27.85
C HIS A 696 -5.14 -23.54 28.36
N PHE A 697 -4.31 -22.54 28.04
CA PHE A 697 -4.58 -21.13 28.27
C PHE A 697 -5.33 -20.54 27.06
N LEU A 698 -6.60 -20.18 27.26
CA LEU A 698 -7.48 -19.55 26.26
C LEU A 698 -7.59 -18.06 26.58
N PRO A 699 -6.86 -17.18 25.88
CA PRO A 699 -6.92 -15.76 26.17
C PRO A 699 -8.21 -15.10 25.67
N PHE A 700 -8.77 -14.20 26.48
CA PHE A 700 -9.85 -13.30 26.10
C PHE A 700 -9.41 -11.83 26.02
N SER A 701 -8.14 -11.54 26.33
CA SER A 701 -7.50 -10.23 26.23
C SER A 701 -7.13 -9.86 24.79
N GLN A 702 -7.02 -8.55 24.54
CA GLN A 702 -6.52 -8.02 23.26
C GLN A 702 -5.00 -8.12 23.09
N PHE A 703 -4.28 -8.60 24.11
CA PHE A 703 -2.85 -8.89 24.07
C PHE A 703 -2.63 -10.36 24.46
N PRO A 704 -1.63 -11.04 23.86
CA PRO A 704 -1.34 -12.42 24.21
C PRO A 704 -0.71 -12.48 25.61
N PRO A 705 -0.99 -13.54 26.40
CA PRO A 705 -0.32 -13.77 27.67
C PRO A 705 1.17 -14.06 27.44
N THR A 706 2.00 -13.78 28.44
CA THR A 706 3.41 -14.23 28.44
C THR A 706 3.45 -15.75 28.57
N GLU A 707 4.01 -16.45 27.58
CA GLU A 707 4.22 -17.91 27.63
C GLU A 707 5.35 -18.26 28.62
N LEU A 708 5.03 -18.91 29.74
CA LEU A 708 6.01 -19.31 30.76
C LEU A 708 6.26 -20.83 30.81
N ARG A 709 5.20 -21.64 30.65
CA ARG A 709 5.23 -23.10 30.76
C ARG A 709 5.30 -23.75 29.37
N LYS A 710 6.38 -24.48 29.08
CA LYS A 710 6.53 -25.15 27.75
C LYS A 710 5.73 -26.45 27.61
N ASP A 711 5.27 -26.94 28.74
CA ASP A 711 4.45 -28.13 28.98
C ASP A 711 2.95 -27.79 29.05
N CYS A 712 2.56 -26.59 28.63
CA CYS A 712 1.18 -26.11 28.55
C CYS A 712 0.91 -25.54 27.14
N PHE A 713 -0.36 -25.48 26.74
CA PHE A 713 -0.78 -24.98 25.43
C PHE A 713 -1.31 -23.56 25.55
N TYR A 714 -0.72 -22.61 24.82
CA TYR A 714 -1.19 -21.23 24.77
C TYR A 714 -1.93 -21.00 23.46
N HIS A 715 -3.22 -20.69 23.57
CA HIS A 715 -4.02 -20.30 22.40
C HIS A 715 -3.76 -18.84 22.03
N THR A 716 -4.02 -18.50 20.77
CA THR A 716 -3.94 -17.12 20.29
C THR A 716 -5.06 -16.25 20.88
N THR A 717 -4.83 -14.94 21.00
CA THR A 717 -5.89 -13.94 21.25
C THR A 717 -7.08 -14.14 20.30
N PRO A 718 -8.32 -13.79 20.69
CA PRO A 718 -9.53 -13.96 19.89
C PRO A 718 -9.35 -13.46 18.44
N ALA A 719 -9.35 -14.40 17.50
CA ALA A 719 -9.01 -14.17 16.10
C ALA A 719 -9.75 -15.14 15.17
N MET A 720 -9.90 -14.74 13.91
CA MET A 720 -10.55 -15.54 12.87
C MET A 720 -9.71 -15.54 11.59
N ILE A 721 -9.73 -16.68 10.91
CA ILE A 721 -9.23 -16.86 9.55
C ILE A 721 -10.14 -16.08 8.59
N ILE A 722 -9.52 -15.36 7.67
CA ILE A 722 -10.17 -14.47 6.71
C ILE A 722 -10.55 -15.26 5.45
N PRO A 723 -11.74 -15.04 4.85
CA PRO A 723 -12.15 -15.72 3.61
C PRO A 723 -11.21 -15.45 2.44
N ASP A 724 -11.10 -16.41 1.52
CA ASP A 724 -10.16 -16.29 0.39
C ASP A 724 -10.47 -15.17 -0.60
N SER A 725 -11.72 -14.70 -0.63
CA SER A 725 -12.14 -13.54 -1.43
C SER A 725 -11.71 -12.18 -0.87
N ALA A 726 -11.07 -12.12 0.31
CA ALA A 726 -10.44 -10.91 0.81
C ALA A 726 -9.10 -10.62 0.12
N GLN A 727 -8.90 -9.37 -0.29
CA GLN A 727 -7.77 -8.90 -1.10
C GLN A 727 -6.89 -7.91 -0.34
N ASN A 728 -5.60 -7.86 -0.70
CA ASN A 728 -4.55 -7.08 0.00
C ASN A 728 -4.36 -7.51 1.46
N ILE A 729 -4.32 -8.82 1.73
CA ILE A 729 -3.95 -9.37 3.04
C ILE A 729 -2.49 -9.84 2.99
N ASP A 730 -1.57 -8.90 2.76
CA ASP A 730 -0.13 -9.18 2.61
C ASP A 730 0.66 -9.07 3.93
N SER A 731 0.12 -8.35 4.92
CA SER A 731 0.69 -8.16 6.27
C SER A 731 -0.05 -8.89 7.39
N CYS A 732 0.69 -9.25 8.44
CA CYS A 732 0.23 -9.76 9.72
C CYS A 732 -0.42 -8.66 10.59
N GLU A 733 -1.48 -9.01 11.34
CA GLU A 733 -2.04 -8.13 12.38
C GLU A 733 -1.34 -8.40 13.72
N ASN A 734 -0.34 -7.58 14.05
CA ASN A 734 0.51 -7.78 15.24
C ASN A 734 1.13 -9.19 15.28
N TRP A 735 0.79 -10.02 16.25
CA TRP A 735 1.26 -11.40 16.42
C TRP A 735 0.42 -12.44 15.64
N LEU A 736 -0.66 -12.02 14.97
CA LEU A 736 -1.50 -12.92 14.16
C LEU A 736 -0.83 -13.19 12.80
N GLY A 737 -1.01 -14.39 12.27
CA GLY A 737 -0.49 -14.77 10.95
C GLY A 737 -1.15 -13.99 9.80
N ARG A 738 -0.55 -14.07 8.60
CA ARG A 738 -1.24 -13.60 7.37
C ARG A 738 -2.54 -14.41 7.20
N ARG A 739 -3.58 -13.78 6.62
CA ARG A 739 -4.95 -14.32 6.52
C ARG A 739 -5.64 -14.61 7.87
N VAL A 740 -5.17 -13.98 8.95
CA VAL A 740 -5.85 -13.95 10.26
C VAL A 740 -6.06 -12.49 10.70
N MET A 741 -7.26 -12.16 11.17
CA MET A 741 -7.58 -10.87 11.80
C MET A 741 -8.07 -11.08 13.23
N SER A 742 -7.92 -10.06 14.08
CA SER A 742 -8.48 -10.11 15.42
C SER A 742 -10.02 -10.05 15.38
N ALA A 743 -10.69 -10.71 16.33
CA ALA A 743 -12.15 -10.76 16.39
C ALA A 743 -12.78 -9.36 16.48
N TRP A 744 -12.11 -8.40 17.13
CA TRP A 744 -12.52 -7.01 17.22
C TRP A 744 -12.53 -6.30 15.85
N ARG A 745 -11.51 -6.53 15.00
CA ARG A 745 -11.47 -6.04 13.62
C ARG A 745 -12.56 -6.70 12.77
N VAL A 746 -12.72 -8.02 12.89
CA VAL A 746 -13.75 -8.78 12.15
C VAL A 746 -15.15 -8.33 12.53
N SER A 747 -15.43 -8.01 13.80
CA SER A 747 -16.75 -7.49 14.21
C SER A 747 -17.12 -6.21 13.45
N GLY A 748 -16.18 -5.27 13.30
CA GLY A 748 -16.39 -4.05 12.51
C GLY A 748 -16.67 -4.32 11.02
N ILE A 749 -16.06 -5.36 10.45
CA ILE A 749 -16.31 -5.78 9.06
C ILE A 749 -17.71 -6.40 8.93
N VAL A 750 -18.07 -7.32 9.83
CA VAL A 750 -19.38 -7.98 9.87
C VAL A 750 -20.51 -6.96 10.06
N HIS A 751 -20.32 -5.99 10.95
CA HIS A 751 -21.27 -4.90 11.18
C HIS A 751 -21.54 -4.08 9.90
N ALA A 752 -20.50 -3.82 9.10
CA ALA A 752 -20.61 -3.09 7.82
C ALA A 752 -21.21 -3.94 6.67
N LEU A 753 -21.00 -5.26 6.70
CA LEU A 753 -21.59 -6.21 5.74
C LEU A 753 -23.09 -6.42 5.97
N GLU A 754 -23.49 -6.52 7.23
CA GLU A 754 -24.88 -6.77 7.62
C GLU A 754 -25.72 -5.48 7.70
N GLY A 755 -25.08 -4.31 7.68
CA GLY A 755 -25.78 -3.02 7.75
C GLY A 755 -26.51 -2.79 9.07
N TRP A 756 -25.90 -3.17 10.19
CA TRP A 756 -26.48 -2.93 11.51
C TRP A 756 -26.44 -1.42 11.85
N GLU A 757 -27.45 -0.95 12.57
CA GLU A 757 -27.66 0.48 12.88
C GLU A 757 -27.47 0.79 14.37
N GLU A 758 -27.33 -0.24 15.20
CA GLU A 758 -26.96 -0.13 16.60
C GLU A 758 -25.46 0.13 16.80
N HIS A 759 -25.08 0.85 17.86
CA HIS A 759 -23.67 0.92 18.27
C HIS A 759 -23.35 -0.31 19.15
N GLU A 760 -22.20 -0.95 18.92
CA GLU A 760 -21.65 -1.95 19.85
C GLU A 760 -20.63 -1.26 20.76
N CYS A 761 -21.09 -0.51 21.76
CA CYS A 761 -20.24 0.25 22.68
C CYS A 761 -20.78 0.23 24.12
N GLY A 762 -20.01 0.72 25.09
CA GLY A 762 -20.47 0.87 26.49
C GLY A 762 -20.48 -0.41 27.31
N LEU A 763 -20.52 -0.27 28.63
CA LEU A 763 -20.44 -1.42 29.56
C LEU A 763 -21.80 -2.10 29.80
N ASP A 764 -22.87 -1.31 29.84
CA ASP A 764 -24.22 -1.74 30.26
C ASP A 764 -25.20 -1.91 29.09
N VAL A 765 -24.82 -1.51 27.88
CA VAL A 765 -25.60 -1.77 26.67
C VAL A 765 -25.65 -3.28 26.45
N PRO A 766 -26.84 -3.89 26.26
CA PRO A 766 -26.92 -5.30 25.91
C PRO A 766 -26.12 -5.52 24.63
N MET A 767 -25.16 -6.43 24.70
CA MET A 767 -24.37 -6.83 23.53
C MET A 767 -25.28 -7.11 22.34
N VAL A 768 -24.84 -6.72 21.14
CA VAL A 768 -25.41 -7.30 19.91
C VAL A 768 -25.41 -8.80 20.12
N ASN A 769 -26.59 -9.44 20.06
CA ASN A 769 -26.78 -10.83 20.48
C ASN A 769 -25.56 -11.66 20.06
N PRO A 770 -24.70 -12.12 21.00
CA PRO A 770 -23.39 -12.64 20.62
C PRO A 770 -23.48 -13.76 19.57
N HIS A 771 -24.52 -14.60 19.66
CA HIS A 771 -24.84 -15.63 18.68
C HIS A 771 -25.04 -15.06 17.25
N ARG A 772 -25.78 -13.94 17.10
CA ARG A 772 -25.98 -13.25 15.81
C ARG A 772 -24.65 -12.77 15.22
N ALA A 773 -23.73 -12.26 16.05
CA ALA A 773 -22.43 -11.82 15.57
C ALA A 773 -21.55 -12.98 15.11
N TRP A 774 -21.58 -14.09 15.85
CA TRP A 774 -20.91 -15.33 15.48
C TRP A 774 -21.46 -15.93 14.17
N GLU A 775 -22.79 -16.12 14.08
CA GLU A 775 -23.45 -16.65 12.88
C GLU A 775 -23.19 -15.76 11.66
N ALA A 776 -23.26 -14.44 11.80
CA ALA A 776 -22.95 -13.50 10.73
C ALA A 776 -21.49 -13.64 10.24
N ALA A 777 -20.51 -13.75 11.15
CA ALA A 777 -19.12 -13.99 10.79
C ALA A 777 -18.96 -15.30 10.00
N LEU A 778 -19.55 -16.41 10.46
CA LEU A 778 -19.52 -17.70 9.76
C LEU A 778 -20.21 -17.64 8.39
N ARG A 779 -21.40 -17.02 8.28
CA ARG A 779 -22.11 -16.80 7.00
C ARG A 779 -21.30 -15.97 6.00
N HIS A 780 -20.49 -15.03 6.49
CA HIS A 780 -19.60 -14.26 5.63
C HIS A 780 -18.33 -15.03 5.21
N GLY A 781 -18.07 -16.19 5.81
CA GLY A 781 -16.98 -17.12 5.49
C GLY A 781 -15.78 -17.04 6.43
N PHE A 782 -15.84 -16.20 7.48
CA PHE A 782 -14.80 -16.16 8.50
C PHE A 782 -14.83 -17.47 9.28
N GLN A 783 -13.67 -18.01 9.64
CA GLN A 783 -13.58 -19.27 10.41
C GLN A 783 -12.82 -19.02 11.72
N PRO A 784 -13.20 -19.64 12.84
CA PRO A 784 -12.41 -19.54 14.06
C PRO A 784 -11.00 -20.08 13.86
N LEU A 785 -10.00 -19.40 14.42
CA LEU A 785 -8.64 -19.92 14.47
C LEU A 785 -8.52 -21.00 15.56
N VAL A 786 -9.03 -22.20 15.28
CA VAL A 786 -8.95 -23.33 16.19
C VAL A 786 -7.57 -23.96 16.09
N LEU A 787 -6.79 -23.91 17.17
CA LEU A 787 -5.61 -24.75 17.30
C LEU A 787 -6.05 -26.20 17.58
N PRO A 788 -5.43 -27.20 16.95
CA PRO A 788 -5.79 -28.59 17.17
C PRO A 788 -5.53 -28.97 18.63
N PHE A 789 -6.59 -29.42 19.31
CA PHE A 789 -6.47 -30.20 20.54
C PHE A 789 -5.95 -31.59 20.15
N LEU A 790 -4.91 -32.06 20.83
CA LEU A 790 -4.24 -33.35 20.59
C LEU A 790 -5.07 -34.53 21.11
#